data_AF-A0A938IJJ6-F1
#
_entry.id   AF-A0A938IJJ6-F1
#
_cell.length_a   1.000
_cell.length_b   1.000
_cell.length_c   1.000
_cell.angle_alpha   90.00
_cell.angle_beta   90.00
_cell.angle_gamma   90.00
#
_symmetry.space_group_name_H-M   'P 1'
#
loop_
_entity.id
_entity.type
_entity.pdbx_description
1 polymer ?
#
loop_
_entity_poly.entity_id
_entity_poly.type
_entity_poly.pdbx_seq_one_letter_code
_entity_poly.pdbx_strand_id
1 'polypeptide(L)'
;MAVVPVPSNRSSDLLVRSRLMYQLQQHQLDILRVQNRLATGMRLSKPSEDSPAASRAVRMQMMLEQREQAAANLTATSSYLSASDAALAQVASTLIDIRGLAVSVNNSTSSASEREAAVRQIRQSVDQLMRVGNHEFRGRYLFAGSRAGAQPFDVAGRHVVYQGNEKTLASLVDLDLLQDAGLPADSVFGVYSGEVRGTADLNPIVTEDTRLADLNGGAGASTGNLIVSDGTSSVTVDIRSAVTLGDVVRLIESSPPEGRRLIARVTRTGLSIDLDDALGGNLAIRDETGGSTARELGIANSAGTGVQPIVGSDLNPRLSLNTRLDELLGARASGILRSDGWNNDVVIEAVERGAEQNGLSVQLVDDSLTQAASGIDPGAEYAEYSATAVAARAALTFSGFNNNLVLTAKTAGADLNQTRIEIVDAGAIGNDATIAYDADNGLLTIGIDALGQTQVQTVIQRLDALSPFTAAYDDSVASDGGYVPTALISAADVGAVAGNTGNSGGDAGTVFVRVSGSGSTANQVVAAIEAAPDVAALVRAWVDEKDTAVAASEGEGIVDADAAVELDGGAGIEFDQASGFQIVNGGTTYSIDVSAAETIEDLLNAINGSGANVVATINDAADGIDVRSALSGAEFAIGENGGETAAQLGIRTLTEATLLSDLNHGLGVNLVAGTAFTIVRNDGTELDVDLSDAATIGDVLARINDHASNQDAARVTARLAEFGNGIELVDEADEGVEELAVRKGLGGAAWDLGLVPRGGALSESAVEAQNARAIKTFPAPNDADTGLVFTVLPPGSSGNGIVVQFTDSGAVSGDTAVYAYDALNRVLTVDIDSAATTANGVVAAFSASTEFAVDLDMSTDPANDGTGLLGGTGPNATTEGGVAASLQGADVHTYEVEGVFNTLIKLADALESSDSAQVERTVGLLLDDLDRLSYARSEMGARGRFLDAVKVRMEDEMVQTRELLSNEVDADAVATISELTQKQAAFQAALQLIARVFQMSLLDFI
;
A
#
# COMPACT_ATOMS: atom_id res chain seq x y z
N MET A 1 -80.26 -4.21 25.05
CA MET A 1 -80.08 -4.78 26.40
C MET A 1 -81.45 -4.94 27.04
N ALA A 2 -81.79 -6.18 27.43
CA ALA A 2 -83.06 -6.50 28.06
C ALA A 2 -83.18 -5.82 29.43
N VAL A 3 -84.34 -5.25 29.71
CA VAL A 3 -84.71 -4.76 31.04
C VAL A 3 -84.71 -5.96 32.00
N VAL A 4 -83.70 -6.04 32.86
CA VAL A 4 -83.65 -7.04 33.93
C VAL A 4 -84.71 -6.66 34.98
N PRO A 5 -85.75 -7.48 35.24
CA PRO A 5 -86.71 -7.18 36.30
C PRO A 5 -86.03 -7.37 37.65
N VAL A 6 -86.07 -6.34 38.49
CA VAL A 6 -85.54 -6.39 39.86
C VAL A 6 -86.62 -7.03 40.77
N PRO A 7 -86.27 -8.02 41.61
CA PRO A 7 -87.18 -8.53 42.64
C PRO A 7 -87.50 -7.39 43.63
N SER A 8 -88.77 -6.99 43.70
CA SER A 8 -89.25 -5.82 44.46
C SER A 8 -89.27 -6.00 45.98
N ASN A 9 -88.56 -6.99 46.53
CA ASN A 9 -88.64 -7.32 47.95
C ASN A 9 -87.27 -7.05 48.59
N ARG A 10 -87.02 -5.76 48.91
CA ARG A 10 -85.86 -5.19 49.65
C ARG A 10 -84.71 -4.57 48.83
N SER A 11 -85.03 -3.60 47.97
CA SER A 11 -84.10 -2.52 47.61
C SER A 11 -84.65 -1.18 48.10
N SER A 12 -83.81 -0.26 48.59
CA SER A 12 -84.30 1.07 48.99
C SER A 12 -84.66 1.88 47.74
N ASP A 13 -85.77 2.62 47.81
CA ASP A 13 -86.23 3.51 46.74
C ASP A 13 -85.12 4.49 46.28
N LEU A 14 -84.23 4.89 47.21
CA LEU A 14 -83.05 5.71 46.91
C LEU A 14 -82.05 5.02 45.98
N LEU A 15 -81.84 3.71 46.10
CA LEU A 15 -80.92 2.95 45.25
C LEU A 15 -81.51 2.74 43.84
N VAL A 16 -82.83 2.53 43.74
CA VAL A 16 -83.53 2.43 42.44
C VAL A 16 -83.48 3.79 41.73
N ARG A 17 -83.75 4.88 42.46
CA ARG A 17 -83.68 6.24 41.96
C ARG A 17 -82.27 6.64 41.49
N SER A 18 -81.23 6.33 42.27
CA SER A 18 -79.85 6.64 41.90
C SER A 18 -79.40 5.84 40.67
N ARG A 19 -79.79 4.57 40.58
CA ARG A 19 -79.52 3.73 39.40
C ARG A 19 -80.24 4.22 38.15
N LEU A 20 -81.49 4.63 38.27
CA LEU A 20 -82.26 5.19 37.15
C LEU A 20 -81.70 6.55 36.70
N MET A 21 -81.27 7.41 37.62
CA MET A 21 -80.60 8.68 37.29
C MET A 21 -79.25 8.45 36.62
N TYR A 22 -78.47 7.46 37.10
CA TYR A 22 -77.23 7.05 36.45
C TYR A 22 -77.50 6.51 35.03
N GLN A 23 -78.52 5.67 34.85
CA GLN A 23 -78.93 5.19 33.53
C GLN A 23 -79.38 6.32 32.60
N LEU A 24 -80.11 7.31 33.13
CA LEU A 24 -80.52 8.50 32.38
C LEU A 24 -79.31 9.31 31.91
N GLN A 25 -78.34 9.55 32.80
CA GLN A 25 -77.09 10.25 32.48
C GLN A 25 -76.27 9.46 31.44
N GLN A 26 -76.20 8.14 31.56
CA GLN A 26 -75.56 7.28 30.55
C GLN A 26 -76.26 7.37 29.19
N HIS A 27 -77.59 7.37 29.15
CA HIS A 27 -78.34 7.55 27.89
C HIS A 27 -78.15 8.94 27.26
N GLN A 28 -78.04 10.01 28.06
CA GLN A 28 -77.70 11.34 27.54
C GLN A 28 -76.30 11.36 26.91
N LEU A 29 -75.31 10.73 27.56
CA LEU A 29 -73.96 10.61 27.02
C LEU A 29 -73.93 9.75 25.75
N ASP A 30 -74.68 8.66 25.69
CA ASP A 30 -74.80 7.83 24.50
C ASP A 30 -75.43 8.59 23.32
N ILE A 31 -76.51 9.36 23.57
CA ILE A 31 -77.12 10.21 22.54
C ILE A 31 -76.12 11.25 22.04
N LEU A 32 -75.40 11.93 22.95
CA LEU A 32 -74.38 12.91 22.58
C LEU A 32 -73.26 12.28 21.76
N ARG A 33 -72.82 11.06 22.09
CA ARG A 33 -71.81 10.32 21.29
C ARG A 33 -72.32 10.01 19.89
N VAL A 34 -73.53 9.47 19.75
CA VAL A 34 -74.10 9.15 18.43
C VAL A 34 -74.38 10.42 17.61
N GLN A 35 -74.82 11.51 18.27
CA GLN A 35 -74.96 12.83 17.64
C GLN A 35 -73.60 13.38 17.16
N ASN A 36 -72.55 13.21 17.97
CA ASN A 36 -71.20 13.60 17.57
C ASN A 36 -70.71 12.75 16.39
N ARG A 37 -70.91 11.43 16.38
CA ARG A 37 -70.60 10.55 15.23
C ARG A 37 -71.33 10.98 13.96
N LEU A 38 -72.61 11.35 14.09
CA LEU A 38 -73.41 11.84 12.97
C LEU A 38 -72.94 13.22 12.48
N ALA A 39 -72.51 14.10 13.39
CA ALA A 39 -72.04 15.44 13.06
C ALA A 39 -70.62 15.43 12.44
N THR A 40 -69.72 14.58 12.94
CA THR A 40 -68.34 14.47 12.43
C THR A 40 -68.25 13.53 11.21
N GLY A 41 -69.25 12.68 10.99
CA GLY A 41 -69.20 11.62 9.99
C GLY A 41 -68.24 10.48 10.37
N MET A 42 -67.61 10.53 11.54
CA MET A 42 -66.64 9.53 11.99
C MET A 42 -67.24 8.63 13.06
N ARG A 43 -67.16 7.32 12.88
CA ARG A 43 -67.46 6.29 13.88
C ARG A 43 -66.54 6.41 15.10
N LEU A 44 -65.28 6.77 14.86
CA LEU A 44 -64.22 6.87 15.85
C LEU A 44 -63.71 8.31 15.97
N SER A 45 -63.81 8.87 17.17
CA SER A 45 -63.28 10.21 17.50
C SER A 45 -62.10 10.16 18.46
N LYS A 46 -61.95 9.06 19.21
CA LYS A 46 -60.86 8.85 20.17
C LYS A 46 -60.35 7.41 20.09
N PRO A 47 -59.03 7.17 20.26
CA PRO A 47 -58.47 5.82 20.27
C PRO A 47 -59.05 4.89 21.35
N SER A 48 -59.57 5.46 22.44
CA SER A 48 -60.20 4.71 23.53
C SER A 48 -61.59 4.15 23.19
N GLU A 49 -62.21 4.58 22.09
CA GLU A 49 -63.54 4.11 21.67
C GLU A 49 -63.48 2.72 21.02
N ASP A 50 -62.38 2.41 20.32
CA ASP A 50 -62.09 1.09 19.74
C ASP A 50 -60.57 1.01 19.46
N SER A 51 -59.81 0.49 20.43
CA SER A 51 -58.34 0.47 20.36
C SER A 51 -57.79 -0.34 19.17
N PRO A 52 -58.31 -1.53 18.83
CA PRO A 52 -57.89 -2.26 17.64
C PRO A 52 -58.17 -1.52 16.32
N ALA A 53 -59.37 -0.93 16.18
CA ALA A 53 -59.75 -0.17 14.99
C ALA A 53 -58.92 1.10 14.83
N ALA A 54 -58.74 1.86 15.92
CA ALA A 54 -57.90 3.05 15.94
C ALA A 54 -56.45 2.71 15.58
N SER A 55 -55.92 1.58 16.06
CA SER A 55 -54.56 1.14 15.70
C SER A 55 -54.43 0.78 14.22
N ARG A 56 -55.45 0.17 13.60
CA ARG A 56 -55.48 -0.08 12.15
C ARG A 56 -55.58 1.23 11.36
N ALA A 57 -56.48 2.12 11.77
CA ALA A 57 -56.67 3.42 11.14
C ALA A 57 -55.39 4.27 11.16
N VAL A 58 -54.72 4.35 12.31
CA VAL A 58 -53.43 5.07 12.43
C VAL A 58 -52.36 4.45 11.54
N ARG A 59 -52.26 3.12 11.46
CA ARG A 59 -51.32 2.47 10.52
C ARG A 59 -51.65 2.78 9.06
N MET A 60 -52.92 2.75 8.68
CA MET A 60 -53.36 3.10 7.32
C MET A 60 -53.10 4.58 7.00
N GLN A 61 -53.29 5.47 7.97
CA GLN A 61 -52.95 6.90 7.84
C GLN A 61 -51.45 7.10 7.65
N MET A 62 -50.61 6.48 8.48
CA MET A 62 -49.15 6.53 8.31
C MET A 62 -48.72 5.98 6.94
N MET A 63 -49.31 4.87 6.48
CA MET A 63 -49.06 4.32 5.14
C MET A 63 -49.49 5.29 4.03
N LEU A 64 -50.62 5.98 4.17
CA LEU A 64 -51.06 7.00 3.21
C LEU A 64 -50.12 8.20 3.17
N GLU A 65 -49.70 8.71 4.32
CA GLU A 65 -48.74 9.82 4.41
C GLU A 65 -47.40 9.45 3.75
N GLN A 66 -46.89 8.24 4.01
CA GLN A 66 -45.67 7.73 3.38
C GLN A 66 -45.82 7.62 1.85
N ARG A 67 -46.97 7.13 1.36
CA ARG A 67 -47.25 7.04 -0.08
C ARG A 67 -47.48 8.40 -0.73
N GLU A 68 -48.08 9.36 -0.04
CA GLU A 68 -48.22 10.73 -0.54
C GLU A 68 -46.84 11.38 -0.73
N GLN A 69 -45.90 11.14 0.20
CA GLN A 69 -44.52 11.57 0.04
C GLN A 69 -43.82 10.85 -1.13
N ALA A 70 -44.00 9.53 -1.26
CA ALA A 70 -43.45 8.76 -2.38
C ALA A 70 -44.02 9.23 -3.74
N ALA A 71 -45.31 9.59 -3.81
CA ALA A 71 -45.94 10.14 -5.02
C ALA A 71 -45.39 11.51 -5.40
N ALA A 72 -45.11 12.37 -4.41
CA ALA A 72 -44.43 13.65 -4.64
C ALA A 72 -43.00 13.42 -5.16
N ASN A 73 -42.25 12.50 -4.56
CA ASN A 73 -40.91 12.10 -5.00
C ASN A 73 -40.94 11.56 -6.44
N LEU A 74 -41.85 10.64 -6.76
CA LEU A 74 -42.00 10.07 -8.09
C LEU A 74 -42.29 11.14 -9.14
N THR A 75 -43.19 12.08 -8.83
CA THR A 75 -43.50 13.20 -9.74
C THR A 75 -42.28 14.09 -9.96
N ALA A 76 -41.48 14.33 -8.91
CA ALA A 76 -40.23 15.06 -9.02
C ALA A 76 -39.19 14.32 -9.88
N THR A 77 -39.00 13.02 -9.65
CA THR A 77 -38.08 12.17 -10.42
C THR A 77 -38.52 12.06 -11.88
N SER A 78 -39.80 11.85 -12.18
CA SER A 78 -40.34 11.82 -13.56
C SER A 78 -40.12 13.15 -14.29
N SER A 79 -40.32 14.28 -13.61
CA SER A 79 -40.05 15.61 -14.18
C SER A 79 -38.56 15.80 -14.48
N TYR A 80 -37.68 15.31 -13.60
CA TYR A 80 -36.24 15.34 -13.79
C TYR A 80 -35.81 14.47 -14.98
N LEU A 81 -36.31 13.24 -15.08
CA LEU A 81 -36.03 12.34 -16.21
C LEU A 81 -36.47 12.94 -17.55
N SER A 82 -37.62 13.61 -17.58
CA SER A 82 -38.14 14.27 -18.79
C SER A 82 -37.26 15.45 -19.23
N ALA A 83 -36.75 16.23 -18.27
CA ALA A 83 -35.82 17.32 -18.55
C ALA A 83 -34.48 16.79 -19.10
N SER A 84 -33.97 15.69 -18.52
CA SER A 84 -32.78 15.00 -19.02
C SER A 84 -32.96 14.48 -20.46
N ASP A 85 -34.06 13.76 -20.78
CA ASP A 85 -34.29 13.27 -22.16
C ASP A 85 -34.37 14.42 -23.19
N ALA A 86 -35.02 15.54 -22.84
CA ALA A 86 -35.06 16.72 -23.70
C ALA A 86 -33.65 17.30 -23.96
N ALA A 87 -32.81 17.37 -22.93
CA ALA A 87 -31.42 17.79 -23.08
C ALA A 87 -30.63 16.82 -23.98
N LEU A 88 -30.77 15.50 -23.77
CA LEU A 88 -30.12 14.47 -24.60
C LEU A 88 -30.54 14.54 -26.07
N ALA A 89 -31.83 14.81 -26.34
CA ALA A 89 -32.33 14.99 -27.70
C ALA A 89 -31.66 16.20 -28.40
N GLN A 90 -31.43 17.29 -27.66
CA GLN A 90 -30.72 18.47 -28.18
C GLN A 90 -29.24 18.17 -28.45
N VAL A 91 -28.57 17.39 -27.60
CA VAL A 91 -27.19 16.93 -27.84
C VAL A 91 -27.13 16.11 -29.13
N ALA A 92 -27.99 15.10 -29.26
CA ALA A 92 -28.01 14.22 -30.43
C ALA A 92 -28.23 14.98 -31.75
N SER A 93 -29.17 15.94 -31.78
CA SER A 93 -29.39 16.79 -32.97
C SER A 93 -28.14 17.58 -33.34
N THR A 94 -27.46 18.15 -32.35
CA THR A 94 -26.27 18.98 -32.58
C THR A 94 -25.12 18.13 -33.15
N LEU A 95 -24.93 16.89 -32.67
CA LEU A 95 -23.91 15.99 -33.19
C LEU A 95 -24.20 15.50 -34.61
N ILE A 96 -25.47 15.23 -34.93
CA ILE A 96 -25.88 14.88 -36.30
C ILE A 96 -25.54 16.03 -37.27
N ASP A 97 -25.80 17.27 -36.86
CA ASP A 97 -25.49 18.46 -37.67
C ASP A 97 -23.98 18.64 -37.87
N ILE A 98 -23.18 18.48 -36.81
CA ILE A 98 -21.71 18.56 -36.90
C ILE A 98 -21.14 17.45 -37.77
N ARG A 99 -21.64 16.22 -37.65
CA ARG A 99 -21.22 15.10 -38.50
C ARG A 99 -21.46 15.41 -39.98
N GLY A 100 -22.63 15.96 -40.30
CA GLY A 100 -22.95 16.40 -41.66
C GLY A 100 -21.96 17.45 -42.17
N LEU A 101 -21.61 18.43 -41.32
CA LEU A 101 -20.62 19.45 -41.63
C LEU A 101 -19.22 18.85 -41.85
N ALA A 102 -18.75 17.98 -40.96
CA ALA A 102 -17.44 17.33 -41.01
C ALA A 102 -17.25 16.53 -42.31
N VAL A 103 -18.24 15.69 -42.65
CA VAL A 103 -18.23 14.91 -43.89
C VAL A 103 -18.26 15.82 -45.13
N SER A 104 -18.94 16.97 -45.05
CA SER A 104 -19.01 17.91 -46.18
C SER A 104 -17.67 18.60 -46.47
N VAL A 105 -16.82 18.80 -45.46
CA VAL A 105 -15.52 19.48 -45.60
C VAL A 105 -14.32 18.53 -45.68
N ASN A 106 -14.51 17.23 -45.37
CA ASN A 106 -13.48 16.20 -45.45
C ASN A 106 -13.24 15.67 -46.89
N ASN A 107 -13.32 16.54 -47.90
CA ASN A 107 -12.99 16.18 -49.29
C ASN A 107 -11.79 17.00 -49.78
N SER A 108 -11.04 16.44 -50.74
CA SER A 108 -9.85 17.06 -51.32
C SER A 108 -10.12 18.34 -52.13
N THR A 109 -11.39 18.67 -52.37
CA THR A 109 -11.82 19.85 -53.13
C THR A 109 -12.22 21.04 -52.25
N SER A 110 -12.29 20.87 -50.92
CA SER A 110 -12.67 21.93 -50.00
C SER A 110 -11.55 22.95 -49.83
N SER A 111 -11.90 24.23 -49.84
CA SER A 111 -10.97 25.34 -49.65
C SER A 111 -10.57 25.51 -48.17
N ALA A 112 -9.43 26.16 -47.91
CA ALA A 112 -8.99 26.48 -46.55
C ALA A 112 -10.01 27.36 -45.79
N SER A 113 -10.65 28.31 -46.48
CA SER A 113 -11.67 29.17 -45.89
C SER A 113 -12.96 28.43 -45.52
N GLU A 114 -13.34 27.41 -46.28
CA GLU A 114 -14.51 26.56 -45.95
C GLU A 114 -14.21 25.69 -44.73
N ARG A 115 -13.00 25.12 -44.63
CA ARG A 115 -12.55 24.39 -43.43
C ARG A 115 -12.53 25.29 -42.20
N GLU A 116 -11.99 26.50 -42.32
CA GLU A 116 -11.94 27.47 -41.21
C GLU A 116 -13.35 27.89 -40.75
N ALA A 117 -14.31 28.03 -41.68
CA ALA A 117 -15.70 28.28 -41.35
C ALA A 117 -16.35 27.09 -40.61
N ALA A 118 -16.07 25.86 -41.05
CA ALA A 118 -16.55 24.66 -40.38
C ALA A 118 -15.99 24.53 -38.95
N VAL A 119 -14.69 24.77 -38.77
CA VAL A 119 -14.03 24.78 -37.45
C VAL A 119 -14.71 25.76 -36.49
N ARG A 120 -15.01 27.00 -36.95
CA ARG A 120 -15.74 27.98 -36.12
C ARG A 120 -17.12 27.48 -35.70
N GLN A 121 -17.84 26.83 -36.61
CA GLN A 121 -19.16 26.27 -36.30
C GLN A 121 -19.09 25.08 -35.33
N ILE A 122 -18.07 24.22 -35.45
CA ILE A 122 -17.83 23.12 -34.51
C ILE A 122 -17.55 23.67 -33.11
N ARG A 123 -16.66 24.67 -32.98
CA ARG A 123 -16.39 25.35 -31.69
C ARG A 123 -17.63 25.97 -31.06
N GLN A 124 -18.44 26.67 -31.86
CA GLN A 124 -19.72 27.21 -31.36
C GLN A 124 -20.67 26.11 -30.87
N SER A 125 -20.62 24.94 -31.50
CA SER A 125 -21.44 23.80 -31.11
C SER A 125 -20.92 23.15 -29.82
N VAL A 126 -19.60 23.12 -29.60
CA VAL A 126 -19.01 22.73 -28.30
C VAL A 126 -19.55 23.63 -27.18
N ASP A 127 -19.56 24.96 -27.37
CA ASP A 127 -20.13 25.89 -26.40
C ASP A 127 -21.63 25.65 -26.15
N GLN A 128 -22.37 25.30 -27.20
CA GLN A 128 -23.79 24.97 -27.09
C GLN A 128 -24.02 23.69 -26.29
N LEU A 129 -23.26 22.64 -26.57
CA LEU A 129 -23.35 21.37 -25.85
C LEU A 129 -22.96 21.54 -24.38
N MET A 130 -21.95 22.35 -24.08
CA MET A 130 -21.58 22.67 -22.71
C MET A 130 -22.73 23.37 -21.96
N ARG A 131 -23.44 24.31 -22.60
CA ARG A 131 -24.64 24.93 -22.01
C ARG A 131 -25.75 23.90 -21.75
N VAL A 132 -25.89 22.90 -22.60
CA VAL A 132 -26.87 21.81 -22.40
C VAL A 132 -26.42 20.88 -21.26
N GLY A 133 -25.13 20.56 -21.18
CA GLY A 133 -24.54 19.81 -20.06
C GLY A 133 -24.67 20.53 -18.71
N ASN A 134 -24.61 21.86 -18.72
CA ASN A 134 -24.81 22.72 -17.57
C ASN A 134 -26.28 23.13 -17.35
N HIS A 135 -27.24 22.43 -17.96
CA HIS A 135 -28.65 22.77 -17.79
C HIS A 135 -29.11 22.50 -16.35
N GLU A 136 -29.73 23.51 -15.73
CA GLU A 136 -30.29 23.44 -14.39
C GLU A 136 -31.79 23.14 -14.43
N PHE A 137 -32.24 22.19 -13.61
CA PHE A 137 -33.64 21.90 -13.40
C PHE A 137 -33.98 21.92 -11.91
N ARG A 138 -34.78 22.91 -11.49
CA ARG A 138 -35.22 23.10 -10.08
C ARG A 138 -34.06 23.23 -9.08
N GLY A 139 -33.04 24.04 -9.37
CA GLY A 139 -31.91 24.24 -8.45
C GLY A 139 -30.81 23.20 -8.54
N ARG A 140 -30.87 22.28 -9.52
CA ARG A 140 -29.97 21.13 -9.64
C ARG A 140 -29.50 20.94 -11.07
N TYR A 141 -28.21 20.72 -11.27
CA TYR A 141 -27.63 20.39 -12.57
C TYR A 141 -27.95 18.95 -12.97
N LEU A 142 -28.43 18.77 -14.21
CA LEU A 142 -28.94 17.49 -14.67
C LEU A 142 -27.88 16.38 -14.74
N PHE A 143 -26.64 16.75 -15.10
CA PHE A 143 -25.56 15.82 -15.44
C PHE A 143 -24.38 15.85 -14.46
N ALA A 144 -24.51 16.50 -13.30
CA ALA A 144 -23.44 16.60 -12.30
C ALA A 144 -23.34 15.39 -11.34
N GLY A 145 -24.08 14.32 -11.62
CA GLY A 145 -24.21 13.18 -10.73
C GLY A 145 -24.78 13.57 -9.36
N SER A 146 -24.14 13.11 -8.28
CA SER A 146 -24.55 13.41 -6.91
C SER A 146 -24.14 14.83 -6.48
N ARG A 147 -23.25 15.49 -7.23
CA ARG A 147 -22.81 16.88 -7.03
C ARG A 147 -23.74 17.89 -7.71
N ALA A 148 -25.05 17.67 -7.64
CA ALA A 148 -26.05 18.44 -8.37
C ALA A 148 -26.11 19.96 -8.04
N GLY A 149 -25.43 20.43 -6.99
CA GLY A 149 -25.34 21.85 -6.64
C GLY A 149 -24.18 22.61 -7.30
N ALA A 150 -23.24 21.90 -7.93
CA ALA A 150 -22.08 22.49 -8.60
C ALA A 150 -22.19 22.34 -10.12
N GLN A 151 -21.68 23.33 -10.86
CA GLN A 151 -21.68 23.31 -12.32
C GLN A 151 -20.80 22.14 -12.82
N PRO A 152 -21.33 21.24 -13.66
CA PRO A 152 -20.59 20.04 -14.07
C PRO A 152 -19.48 20.31 -15.09
N PHE A 153 -19.68 21.23 -16.05
CA PHE A 153 -18.70 21.50 -17.11
C PHE A 153 -18.16 22.92 -17.04
N ASP A 154 -16.85 23.07 -17.15
CA ASP A 154 -16.16 24.37 -17.20
C ASP A 154 -15.15 24.43 -18.35
N VAL A 155 -14.79 25.65 -18.77
CA VAL A 155 -13.86 25.89 -19.88
C VAL A 155 -12.44 26.09 -19.36
N ALA A 156 -11.50 25.28 -19.86
CA ALA A 156 -10.07 25.43 -19.58
C ALA A 156 -9.31 25.70 -20.90
N GLY A 157 -9.31 26.96 -21.34
CA GLY A 157 -8.69 27.35 -22.62
C GLY A 157 -9.46 26.77 -23.81
N ARG A 158 -8.87 25.79 -24.51
CA ARG A 158 -9.52 25.04 -25.62
C ARG A 158 -10.15 23.72 -25.17
N HIS A 159 -9.99 23.35 -23.90
CA HIS A 159 -10.45 22.10 -23.31
C HIS A 159 -11.73 22.29 -22.48
N VAL A 160 -12.41 21.19 -22.19
CA VAL A 160 -13.59 21.16 -21.29
C VAL A 160 -13.27 20.29 -20.09
N VAL A 161 -13.43 20.82 -18.89
CA VAL A 161 -13.22 20.11 -17.61
C VAL A 161 -14.55 19.65 -17.06
N TYR A 162 -14.61 18.39 -16.60
CA TYR A 162 -15.76 17.88 -15.84
C TYR A 162 -15.48 17.88 -14.33
N GLN A 163 -16.39 18.45 -13.54
CA GLN A 163 -16.30 18.58 -12.07
C GLN A 163 -17.38 17.79 -11.32
N GLY A 164 -18.26 17.08 -12.04
CA GLY A 164 -19.27 16.21 -11.45
C GLY A 164 -18.69 14.88 -10.94
N ASN A 165 -19.56 13.87 -10.82
CA ASN A 165 -19.14 12.49 -10.51
C ASN A 165 -20.09 11.47 -11.17
N GLU A 166 -19.73 10.19 -11.04
CA GLU A 166 -20.47 9.06 -11.63
C GLU A 166 -21.65 8.59 -10.75
N LYS A 167 -21.75 9.13 -9.53
CA LYS A 167 -22.81 8.75 -8.59
C LYS A 167 -24.14 9.36 -9.03
N THR A 168 -25.21 8.57 -9.03
CA THR A 168 -26.55 9.05 -9.32
C THR A 168 -27.24 9.56 -8.05
N LEU A 169 -28.16 10.52 -8.21
CA LEU A 169 -29.06 10.90 -7.13
C LEU A 169 -30.20 9.89 -7.07
N ALA A 170 -30.35 9.17 -5.97
CA ALA A 170 -31.48 8.25 -5.82
C ALA A 170 -32.58 8.83 -4.93
N SER A 171 -33.84 8.52 -5.25
CA SER A 171 -35.01 8.96 -4.47
C SER A 171 -35.91 7.78 -4.16
N LEU A 172 -36.52 7.80 -2.97
CA LEU A 172 -37.50 6.79 -2.58
C LEU A 172 -38.82 7.04 -3.34
N VAL A 173 -39.19 6.11 -4.22
CA VAL A 173 -40.37 6.23 -5.11
C VAL A 173 -41.53 5.31 -4.70
N ASP A 174 -41.29 4.40 -3.76
CA ASP A 174 -42.29 3.56 -3.08
C ASP A 174 -41.74 3.14 -1.70
N LEU A 175 -42.52 2.43 -0.88
CA LEU A 175 -42.05 1.84 0.38
C LEU A 175 -40.83 0.94 0.12
N ASP A 176 -39.68 1.36 0.65
CA ASP A 176 -38.37 0.70 0.51
C ASP A 176 -37.88 0.51 -0.94
N LEU A 177 -38.40 1.28 -1.91
CA LEU A 177 -37.95 1.27 -3.29
C LEU A 177 -37.18 2.55 -3.63
N LEU A 178 -35.85 2.43 -3.71
CA LEU A 178 -34.96 3.49 -4.14
C LEU A 178 -34.81 3.45 -5.67
N GLN A 179 -34.97 4.60 -6.34
CA GLN A 179 -34.79 4.71 -7.79
C GLN A 179 -33.92 5.91 -8.14
N ASP A 180 -32.97 5.69 -9.04
CA ASP A 180 -32.07 6.72 -9.54
C ASP A 180 -32.79 7.78 -10.39
N ALA A 181 -32.44 9.04 -10.10
CA ALA A 181 -32.86 10.23 -10.81
C ALA A 181 -31.78 10.62 -11.83
N GLY A 182 -32.08 10.36 -13.11
CA GLY A 182 -31.25 10.74 -14.25
C GLY A 182 -30.03 9.86 -14.49
N LEU A 183 -29.16 10.34 -15.37
CA LEU A 183 -27.90 9.73 -15.76
C LEU A 183 -26.77 10.75 -15.55
N PRO A 184 -25.62 10.34 -15.00
CA PRO A 184 -24.46 11.21 -14.84
C PRO A 184 -23.78 11.48 -16.19
N ALA A 185 -22.93 12.50 -16.26
CA ALA A 185 -22.35 12.93 -17.53
C ALA A 185 -21.45 11.88 -18.18
N ASP A 186 -20.78 11.00 -17.42
CA ASP A 186 -19.92 9.93 -17.95
C ASP A 186 -20.68 9.02 -18.92
N SER A 187 -21.84 8.52 -18.51
CA SER A 187 -22.71 7.65 -19.32
C SER A 187 -23.28 8.31 -20.58
N VAL A 188 -23.25 9.64 -20.65
CA VAL A 188 -23.91 10.44 -21.69
C VAL A 188 -22.92 11.13 -22.61
N PHE A 189 -22.08 11.99 -22.03
CA PHE A 189 -21.15 12.87 -22.73
C PHE A 189 -19.79 12.22 -22.89
N GLY A 190 -19.44 11.22 -22.07
CA GLY A 190 -18.09 10.71 -22.01
C GLY A 190 -17.13 11.77 -21.50
N VAL A 191 -16.89 11.76 -20.18
CA VAL A 191 -16.19 12.86 -19.51
C VAL A 191 -14.84 12.45 -18.95
N TYR A 192 -14.53 11.16 -19.02
CA TYR A 192 -13.29 10.58 -18.54
C TYR A 192 -12.52 9.92 -19.68
N SER A 193 -11.19 9.89 -19.57
CA SER A 193 -10.33 9.10 -20.44
C SER A 193 -10.57 7.61 -20.28
N GLY A 194 -10.07 6.86 -21.26
CA GLY A 194 -9.70 5.48 -21.01
C GLY A 194 -8.91 5.38 -19.70
N GLU A 195 -9.18 4.31 -18.97
CA GLU A 195 -8.61 4.08 -17.65
C GLU A 195 -7.17 3.64 -17.77
N VAL A 196 -6.26 4.40 -17.16
CA VAL A 196 -4.89 3.95 -16.93
C VAL A 196 -4.97 3.02 -15.74
N ARG A 197 -5.02 1.72 -16.05
CA ARG A 197 -5.19 0.68 -15.04
C ARG A 197 -3.88 0.36 -14.37
N GLY A 198 -3.89 0.36 -13.05
CA GLY A 198 -2.78 -0.14 -12.24
C GLY A 198 -2.54 -1.61 -12.56
N THR A 199 -1.43 -1.93 -13.24
CA THR A 199 -1.07 -3.33 -13.54
C THR A 199 -0.22 -3.97 -12.45
N ALA A 200 0.23 -3.19 -11.47
CA ALA A 200 0.99 -3.68 -10.34
C ALA A 200 0.04 -4.31 -9.31
N ASP A 201 0.49 -5.41 -8.70
CA ASP A 201 -0.17 -5.99 -7.54
C ASP A 201 0.22 -5.16 -6.31
N LEU A 202 -0.72 -4.33 -5.86
CA LEU A 202 -0.60 -3.49 -4.67
C LEU A 202 -1.29 -4.13 -3.47
N ASN A 203 -1.51 -5.46 -3.46
CA ASN A 203 -1.94 -6.14 -2.26
C ASN A 203 -1.01 -5.76 -1.09
N PRO A 204 -1.56 -5.24 0.02
CA PRO A 204 -0.76 -4.93 1.19
C PRO A 204 -0.04 -6.20 1.68
N ILE A 205 1.16 -6.04 2.23
CA ILE A 205 1.77 -7.15 2.96
C ILE A 205 0.88 -7.55 4.13
N VAL A 206 0.80 -8.84 4.40
CA VAL A 206 0.05 -9.36 5.53
C VAL A 206 0.84 -9.11 6.81
N THR A 207 0.19 -8.46 7.76
CA THR A 207 0.71 -8.13 9.10
C THR A 207 -0.22 -8.67 10.18
N GLU A 208 0.20 -8.63 11.44
CA GLU A 208 -0.67 -9.05 12.55
C GLU A 208 -1.89 -8.15 12.73
N ASP A 209 -1.81 -6.89 12.29
CA ASP A 209 -2.89 -5.92 12.32
C ASP A 209 -3.86 -6.08 11.14
N THR A 210 -3.51 -6.91 10.15
CA THR A 210 -4.37 -7.18 9.01
C THR A 210 -5.69 -7.79 9.48
N ARG A 211 -6.79 -7.11 9.17
CA ARG A 211 -8.13 -7.52 9.60
C ARG A 211 -8.62 -8.72 8.79
N LEU A 212 -9.27 -9.66 9.47
CA LEU A 212 -9.86 -10.83 8.81
C LEU A 212 -10.91 -10.46 7.75
N ALA A 213 -11.59 -9.33 7.91
CA ALA A 213 -12.58 -8.84 6.95
C ALA A 213 -11.97 -8.32 5.64
N ASP A 214 -10.68 -7.98 5.62
CA ASP A 214 -9.99 -7.44 4.45
C ASP A 214 -9.33 -8.54 3.60
N LEU A 215 -9.21 -9.78 4.12
CA LEU A 215 -8.62 -10.92 3.42
C LEU A 215 -9.44 -11.41 2.23
N ASN A 216 -8.83 -12.22 1.38
CA ASN A 216 -9.42 -12.89 0.22
C ASN A 216 -10.06 -11.90 -0.78
N GLY A 217 -9.34 -10.84 -1.14
CA GLY A 217 -9.85 -9.76 -1.99
C GLY A 217 -11.01 -8.99 -1.34
N GLY A 218 -11.08 -8.98 -0.01
CA GLY A 218 -12.15 -8.34 0.75
C GLY A 218 -13.42 -9.17 0.92
N ALA A 219 -13.42 -10.44 0.52
CA ALA A 219 -14.50 -11.38 0.90
C ALA A 219 -14.48 -11.67 2.41
N GLY A 220 -13.33 -11.50 3.04
CA GLY A 220 -13.05 -11.78 4.44
C GLY A 220 -12.83 -13.28 4.72
N ALA A 221 -12.30 -13.58 5.90
CA ALA A 221 -12.23 -14.93 6.45
C ALA A 221 -13.34 -15.12 7.50
N SER A 222 -14.08 -16.22 7.40
CA SER A 222 -15.13 -16.59 8.34
C SER A 222 -14.55 -16.92 9.71
N THR A 223 -15.13 -16.37 10.76
CA THR A 223 -14.69 -16.66 12.14
C THR A 223 -15.47 -17.86 12.69
N GLY A 224 -14.83 -19.02 12.69
CA GLY A 224 -15.41 -20.30 13.08
C GLY A 224 -14.54 -21.08 14.07
N ASN A 225 -14.68 -22.40 14.07
CA ASN A 225 -13.77 -23.28 14.79
C ASN A 225 -12.90 -24.03 13.78
N LEU A 226 -11.63 -24.22 14.10
CA LEU A 226 -10.71 -25.07 13.36
C LEU A 226 -10.15 -26.16 14.28
N ILE A 227 -9.68 -27.26 13.69
CA ILE A 227 -9.11 -28.39 14.42
C ILE A 227 -7.64 -28.50 14.06
N VAL A 228 -6.77 -28.42 15.07
CA VAL A 228 -5.34 -28.69 14.95
C VAL A 228 -5.05 -30.08 15.52
N SER A 229 -4.26 -30.87 14.82
CA SER A 229 -3.94 -32.26 15.17
C SER A 229 -2.45 -32.51 15.00
N ASP A 230 -1.83 -33.21 15.96
CA ASP A 230 -0.45 -33.72 15.85
C ASP A 230 -0.39 -35.17 15.29
N GLY A 231 -1.55 -35.72 14.91
CA GLY A 231 -1.73 -37.09 14.40
C GLY A 231 -2.09 -38.11 15.49
N THR A 232 -1.91 -37.76 16.76
CA THR A 232 -2.25 -38.58 17.95
C THR A 232 -3.30 -37.92 18.84
N SER A 233 -3.24 -36.60 18.98
CA SER A 233 -4.14 -35.74 19.74
C SER A 233 -4.62 -34.60 18.85
N SER A 234 -5.81 -34.07 19.15
CA SER A 234 -6.39 -32.96 18.41
C SER A 234 -7.12 -31.99 19.33
N VAL A 235 -6.99 -30.71 19.05
CA VAL A 235 -7.58 -29.61 19.79
C VAL A 235 -8.45 -28.77 18.85
N THR A 236 -9.56 -28.26 19.37
CA THR A 236 -10.42 -27.34 18.63
C THR A 236 -10.07 -25.92 19.07
N VAL A 237 -9.73 -25.08 18.09
CA VAL A 237 -9.41 -23.67 18.28
C VAL A 237 -10.63 -22.85 17.87
N ASP A 238 -11.13 -22.02 18.79
CA ASP A 238 -12.26 -21.11 18.57
C ASP A 238 -11.74 -19.72 18.19
N ILE A 239 -12.02 -19.29 16.97
CA ILE A 239 -11.57 -17.98 16.46
C ILE A 239 -12.73 -16.99 16.23
N ARG A 240 -13.90 -17.23 16.83
CA ARG A 240 -15.06 -16.32 16.75
C ARG A 240 -14.81 -14.93 17.34
N SER A 241 -13.84 -14.79 18.25
CA SER A 241 -13.46 -13.49 18.83
C SER A 241 -12.38 -12.75 18.06
N ALA A 242 -11.78 -13.37 17.04
CA ALA A 242 -10.69 -12.76 16.29
C ALA A 242 -11.19 -11.66 15.35
N VAL A 243 -10.47 -10.54 15.33
CA VAL A 243 -10.69 -9.43 14.38
C VAL A 243 -9.51 -9.33 13.41
N THR A 244 -8.29 -9.58 13.88
CA THR A 244 -7.06 -9.53 13.07
C THR A 244 -6.37 -10.89 12.97
N LEU A 245 -5.38 -11.02 12.08
CA LEU A 245 -4.53 -12.22 12.01
C LEU A 245 -3.70 -12.42 13.27
N GLY A 246 -3.28 -11.34 13.95
CA GLY A 246 -2.64 -11.43 15.26
C GLY A 246 -3.53 -12.09 16.33
N ASP A 247 -4.84 -11.83 16.31
CA ASP A 247 -5.79 -12.54 17.19
C ASP A 247 -5.84 -14.04 16.85
N VAL A 248 -5.85 -14.38 15.56
CA VAL A 248 -5.86 -15.78 15.11
C VAL A 248 -4.60 -16.51 15.56
N VAL A 249 -3.42 -15.90 15.35
CA VAL A 249 -2.13 -16.44 15.80
C VAL A 249 -2.17 -16.71 17.31
N ARG A 250 -2.58 -15.73 18.13
CA ARG A 250 -2.69 -15.90 19.59
C ARG A 250 -3.64 -17.02 20.01
N LEU A 251 -4.78 -17.16 19.33
CA LEU A 251 -5.75 -18.20 19.64
C LEU A 251 -5.24 -19.60 19.28
N ILE A 252 -4.48 -19.73 18.19
CA ILE A 252 -3.83 -20.98 17.79
C ILE A 252 -2.75 -21.37 18.79
N GLU A 253 -1.86 -20.43 19.17
CA GLU A 253 -0.74 -20.70 20.08
C GLU A 253 -1.19 -20.99 21.52
N SER A 254 -2.29 -20.36 21.98
CA SER A 254 -2.87 -20.63 23.30
C SER A 254 -3.63 -21.95 23.42
N SER A 255 -3.81 -22.68 22.30
CA SER A 255 -4.56 -23.93 22.23
C SER A 255 -3.73 -25.07 21.61
N PRO A 256 -2.55 -25.44 22.15
CA PRO A 256 -1.73 -26.51 21.57
C PRO A 256 -2.29 -27.91 21.89
N PRO A 257 -1.97 -28.93 21.07
CA PRO A 257 -2.17 -30.33 21.42
C PRO A 257 -1.44 -30.69 22.74
N GLU A 258 -1.94 -31.69 23.48
CA GLU A 258 -1.47 -31.97 24.84
C GLU A 258 0.03 -32.31 24.89
N GLY A 259 0.80 -31.54 25.67
CA GLY A 259 2.26 -31.74 25.81
C GLY A 259 3.09 -31.25 24.62
N ARG A 260 2.52 -30.43 23.74
CA ARG A 260 3.21 -29.79 22.60
C ARG A 260 3.18 -28.27 22.69
N ARG A 261 4.04 -27.62 21.91
CA ARG A 261 3.98 -26.18 21.62
C ARG A 261 3.63 -25.99 20.14
N LEU A 262 2.69 -25.08 19.86
CA LEU A 262 2.41 -24.58 18.51
C LEU A 262 3.08 -23.22 18.36
N ILE A 263 3.60 -22.96 17.17
CA ILE A 263 4.17 -21.67 16.79
C ILE A 263 3.42 -21.21 15.55
N ALA A 264 2.70 -20.10 15.63
CA ALA A 264 2.01 -19.52 14.48
C ALA A 264 2.66 -18.17 14.15
N ARG A 265 2.95 -17.95 12.87
CA ARG A 265 3.61 -16.74 12.38
C ARG A 265 2.81 -16.17 11.23
N VAL A 266 2.66 -14.85 11.21
CA VAL A 266 2.22 -14.16 10.02
C VAL A 266 3.41 -14.07 9.06
N THR A 267 3.23 -14.57 7.84
CA THR A 267 4.19 -14.40 6.74
C THR A 267 3.71 -13.26 5.85
N ARG A 268 4.55 -12.81 4.91
CA ARG A 268 4.21 -11.73 3.96
C ARG A 268 2.84 -11.92 3.29
N THR A 269 2.50 -13.15 2.92
CA THR A 269 1.29 -13.47 2.17
C THR A 269 0.26 -14.24 2.98
N GLY A 270 0.61 -14.80 4.14
CA GLY A 270 -0.33 -15.63 4.87
C GLY A 270 0.10 -16.01 6.29
N LEU A 271 -0.19 -17.26 6.66
CA LEU A 271 0.14 -17.81 7.98
C LEU A 271 1.05 -19.02 7.82
N SER A 272 2.07 -19.13 8.65
CA SER A 272 2.87 -20.34 8.83
C SER A 272 2.60 -20.91 10.21
N ILE A 273 2.31 -22.21 10.31
CA ILE A 273 2.03 -22.88 11.58
C ILE A 273 2.98 -24.06 11.72
N ASP A 274 3.70 -24.07 12.83
CA ASP A 274 4.70 -25.05 13.15
C ASP A 274 4.40 -25.73 14.50
N LEU A 275 4.89 -26.95 14.67
CA LEU A 275 4.68 -27.78 15.84
C LEU A 275 6.04 -28.28 16.32
N ASP A 276 6.32 -28.18 17.62
CA ASP A 276 7.59 -28.66 18.20
C ASP A 276 7.93 -30.12 17.80
N ASP A 277 9.10 -30.26 17.20
CA ASP A 277 9.68 -31.49 16.62
C ASP A 277 10.11 -32.53 17.66
N ALA A 278 10.30 -32.13 18.92
CA ALA A 278 10.91 -32.95 19.97
C ALA A 278 10.24 -34.33 20.19
N LEU A 279 8.96 -34.46 19.82
CA LEU A 279 8.15 -35.66 20.03
C LEU A 279 7.66 -36.30 18.70
N GLY A 280 8.12 -35.86 17.53
CA GLY A 280 7.69 -36.35 16.20
C GLY A 280 6.21 -36.05 15.87
N GLY A 281 5.58 -36.61 14.84
CA GLY A 281 4.12 -36.48 14.62
C GLY A 281 3.70 -36.09 13.20
N ASN A 282 2.42 -35.72 13.04
CA ASN A 282 1.83 -35.23 11.79
C ASN A 282 0.93 -34.03 12.05
N LEU A 283 1.48 -32.82 11.88
CA LEU A 283 0.73 -31.57 11.97
C LEU A 283 -0.32 -31.51 10.85
N ALA A 284 -1.60 -31.43 11.22
CA ALA A 284 -2.72 -31.31 10.30
C ALA A 284 -3.73 -30.29 10.84
N ILE A 285 -4.24 -29.42 9.95
CA ILE A 285 -5.21 -28.39 10.27
C ILE A 285 -6.42 -28.55 9.35
N ARG A 286 -7.62 -28.56 9.93
CA ARG A 286 -8.86 -28.74 9.16
C ARG A 286 -10.01 -27.95 9.75
N ASP A 287 -10.98 -27.63 8.90
CA ASP A 287 -12.25 -27.05 9.34
C ASP A 287 -13.04 -28.03 10.23
N GLU A 288 -13.77 -27.49 11.20
CA GLU A 288 -14.87 -28.24 11.83
C GLU A 288 -15.97 -28.53 10.77
N THR A 289 -16.79 -29.55 11.00
CA THR A 289 -17.82 -29.97 10.03
C THR A 289 -18.75 -28.81 9.66
N GLY A 290 -18.70 -28.37 8.39
CA GLY A 290 -19.50 -27.27 7.87
C GLY A 290 -18.82 -25.89 7.92
N GLY A 291 -17.59 -25.79 8.44
CA GLY A 291 -16.77 -24.59 8.41
C GLY A 291 -15.91 -24.46 7.13
N SER A 292 -15.41 -23.25 6.89
CA SER A 292 -14.47 -22.93 5.80
C SER A 292 -13.26 -22.11 6.26
N THR A 293 -13.17 -21.83 7.56
CA THR A 293 -12.21 -20.91 8.14
C THR A 293 -10.74 -21.28 7.89
N ALA A 294 -10.34 -22.54 8.11
CA ALA A 294 -8.96 -22.96 7.86
C ALA A 294 -8.58 -22.82 6.38
N ARG A 295 -9.54 -23.01 5.46
CA ARG A 295 -9.34 -22.83 4.03
C ARG A 295 -9.21 -21.37 3.64
N GLU A 296 -10.07 -20.52 4.21
CA GLU A 296 -10.06 -19.07 3.97
C GLU A 296 -8.87 -18.36 4.64
N LEU A 297 -8.26 -18.98 5.65
CA LEU A 297 -6.98 -18.58 6.25
C LEU A 297 -5.78 -19.25 5.55
N GLY A 298 -5.99 -19.97 4.44
CA GLY A 298 -4.92 -20.58 3.65
C GLY A 298 -4.17 -21.75 4.32
N ILE A 299 -4.51 -22.12 5.56
CA ILE A 299 -3.79 -23.10 6.40
C ILE A 299 -4.42 -24.50 6.43
N ALA A 300 -5.49 -24.75 5.68
CA ALA A 300 -6.15 -26.05 5.64
C ALA A 300 -5.24 -27.14 5.03
N ASN A 301 -4.81 -28.08 5.85
CA ASN A 301 -4.09 -29.28 5.43
C ASN A 301 -4.61 -30.52 6.18
N SER A 302 -5.50 -31.27 5.53
CA SER A 302 -6.08 -32.49 6.10
C SER A 302 -5.20 -33.74 5.98
N ALA A 303 -4.19 -33.73 5.10
CA ALA A 303 -3.25 -34.85 4.95
C ALA A 303 -2.14 -34.80 6.01
N GLY A 304 -1.80 -33.58 6.43
CA GLY A 304 -0.73 -33.24 7.35
C GLY A 304 0.66 -33.22 6.70
N THR A 305 1.61 -32.56 7.37
CA THR A 305 2.97 -32.29 6.86
C THR A 305 4.08 -33.02 7.63
N GLY A 306 3.73 -33.95 8.52
CA GLY A 306 4.70 -34.54 9.44
C GLY A 306 5.12 -33.54 10.52
N VAL A 307 6.43 -33.36 10.66
CA VAL A 307 7.10 -32.36 11.52
C VAL A 307 7.52 -31.11 10.73
N GLN A 308 6.97 -30.90 9.53
CA GLN A 308 7.25 -29.70 8.75
C GLN A 308 6.16 -28.65 9.01
N PRO A 309 6.51 -27.36 8.98
CA PRO A 309 5.53 -26.29 9.12
C PRO A 309 4.51 -26.32 7.98
N ILE A 310 3.25 -26.00 8.31
CA ILE A 310 2.21 -25.71 7.32
C ILE A 310 2.38 -24.25 6.91
N VAL A 311 2.90 -24.02 5.70
CA VAL A 311 2.92 -22.69 5.08
C VAL A 311 1.61 -22.49 4.32
N GLY A 312 0.84 -21.50 4.75
CA GLY A 312 -0.44 -21.15 4.16
C GLY A 312 -0.32 -20.52 2.78
N SER A 313 -1.42 -20.54 2.02
CA SER A 313 -1.51 -19.81 0.76
C SER A 313 -1.59 -18.29 0.97
N ASP A 314 -1.37 -17.54 -0.10
CA ASP A 314 -1.60 -16.10 -0.12
C ASP A 314 -3.06 -15.76 0.25
N LEU A 315 -3.19 -14.87 1.23
CA LEU A 315 -4.45 -14.40 1.78
C LEU A 315 -5.01 -13.20 1.03
N ASN A 316 -4.25 -12.58 0.11
CA ASN A 316 -4.67 -11.48 -0.76
C ASN A 316 -5.52 -10.43 0.01
N PRO A 317 -4.91 -9.67 0.92
CA PRO A 317 -5.60 -8.58 1.59
C PRO A 317 -5.98 -7.49 0.59
N ARG A 318 -7.18 -6.94 0.73
CA ARG A 318 -7.64 -5.85 -0.14
C ARG A 318 -6.93 -4.53 0.19
N LEU A 319 -6.64 -3.76 -0.83
CA LEU A 319 -6.24 -2.36 -0.75
C LEU A 319 -7.40 -1.53 -0.19
N SER A 320 -7.10 -0.67 0.77
CA SER A 320 -8.07 0.25 1.36
C SER A 320 -7.48 1.65 1.48
N LEU A 321 -8.33 2.65 1.68
CA LEU A 321 -7.89 4.04 1.89
C LEU A 321 -6.91 4.18 3.07
N ASN A 322 -7.02 3.32 4.08
CA ASN A 322 -6.18 3.35 5.27
C ASN A 322 -4.95 2.45 5.16
N THR A 323 -4.78 1.71 4.06
CA THR A 323 -3.56 0.93 3.83
C THR A 323 -2.38 1.87 3.80
N ARG A 324 -1.31 1.53 4.51
CA ARG A 324 -0.11 2.37 4.55
C ARG A 324 0.76 2.12 3.33
N LEU A 325 1.42 3.16 2.81
CA LEU A 325 2.30 3.02 1.63
C LEU A 325 3.53 2.16 1.94
N ASP A 326 4.00 2.15 3.18
CA ASP A 326 5.08 1.26 3.59
C ASP A 326 4.64 -0.20 3.63
N GLU A 327 3.35 -0.53 3.57
CA GLU A 327 2.88 -1.91 3.46
C GLU A 327 2.84 -2.42 2.00
N LEU A 328 3.25 -1.62 1.02
CA LEU A 328 3.18 -1.96 -0.40
C LEU A 328 4.51 -2.54 -0.90
N LEU A 329 4.42 -3.44 -1.89
CA LEU A 329 5.52 -3.97 -2.74
C LEU A 329 6.64 -4.75 -2.05
N GLY A 330 6.91 -4.56 -0.76
CA GLY A 330 8.00 -5.19 -0.03
C GLY A 330 7.71 -5.45 1.44
N ALA A 331 8.26 -6.54 1.96
CA ALA A 331 8.26 -6.89 3.38
C ALA A 331 9.69 -6.81 3.93
N ARG A 332 9.80 -6.51 5.22
CA ARG A 332 11.07 -6.53 5.94
C ARG A 332 11.35 -7.94 6.45
N ALA A 333 12.61 -8.32 6.45
CA ALA A 333 13.03 -9.53 7.14
C ALA A 333 12.79 -9.34 8.64
N SER A 334 12.21 -10.33 9.31
CA SER A 334 11.93 -10.24 10.74
C SER A 334 12.15 -11.57 11.44
N GLY A 335 12.35 -11.50 12.76
CA GLY A 335 12.58 -12.63 13.63
C GLY A 335 12.17 -12.27 15.05
N ILE A 336 11.84 -13.28 15.85
CA ILE A 336 11.60 -13.10 17.27
C ILE A 336 12.67 -13.90 18.01
N LEU A 337 13.50 -13.19 18.75
CA LEU A 337 14.44 -13.73 19.71
C LEU A 337 13.66 -14.16 20.95
N ARG A 338 13.50 -15.48 21.12
CA ARG A 338 12.66 -16.05 22.18
C ARG A 338 13.47 -16.47 23.40
N SER A 339 12.94 -16.19 24.58
CA SER A 339 13.51 -16.56 25.87
C SER A 339 12.49 -17.30 26.73
N ASP A 340 12.94 -18.18 27.61
CA ASP A 340 12.06 -18.87 28.56
C ASP A 340 11.62 -17.90 29.67
N GLY A 341 10.34 -17.53 29.73
CA GLY A 341 9.84 -16.61 30.76
C GLY A 341 8.67 -15.79 30.27
N TRP A 342 8.30 -14.76 31.06
CA TRP A 342 7.29 -13.78 30.70
C TRP A 342 7.94 -12.40 30.57
N ASN A 343 7.48 -11.58 29.62
CA ASN A 343 8.00 -10.27 29.23
C ASN A 343 9.49 -10.24 28.83
N ASN A 344 10.00 -11.30 28.16
CA ASN A 344 11.41 -11.43 27.79
C ASN A 344 11.70 -11.73 26.31
N ASP A 345 10.68 -11.89 25.47
CA ASP A 345 10.85 -12.03 24.02
C ASP A 345 11.14 -10.67 23.34
N VAL A 346 12.03 -10.66 22.36
CA VAL A 346 12.41 -9.46 21.59
C VAL A 346 12.14 -9.69 20.10
N VAL A 347 11.33 -8.82 19.50
CA VAL A 347 11.11 -8.80 18.05
C VAL A 347 12.23 -7.99 17.40
N ILE A 348 12.76 -8.51 16.30
CA ILE A 348 13.81 -7.89 15.51
C ILE A 348 13.32 -7.81 14.07
N GLU A 349 13.43 -6.64 13.46
CA GLU A 349 13.03 -6.38 12.08
C GLU A 349 14.14 -5.64 11.34
N ALA A 350 14.40 -6.01 10.09
CA ALA A 350 15.31 -5.29 9.21
C ALA A 350 14.83 -3.85 8.99
N VAL A 351 15.77 -2.91 8.86
CA VAL A 351 15.45 -1.51 8.53
C VAL A 351 14.93 -1.41 7.10
N GLU A 352 15.62 -2.07 6.18
CA GLU A 352 15.31 -2.06 4.76
C GLU A 352 14.33 -3.17 4.39
N ARG A 353 13.56 -2.93 3.33
CA ARG A 353 12.65 -3.92 2.75
C ARG A 353 13.39 -4.72 1.69
N GLY A 354 13.02 -5.98 1.55
CA GLY A 354 13.62 -6.86 0.55
C GLY A 354 14.27 -8.08 1.16
N ALA A 355 14.83 -8.91 0.29
CA ALA A 355 15.41 -10.19 0.67
C ALA A 355 16.86 -10.08 1.15
N GLU A 356 17.46 -8.89 1.10
CA GLU A 356 18.89 -8.70 1.38
C GLU A 356 19.27 -9.02 2.83
N GLN A 357 18.39 -8.72 3.78
CA GLN A 357 18.58 -9.00 5.20
C GLN A 357 18.01 -10.37 5.62
N ASN A 358 17.52 -11.19 4.68
CA ASN A 358 17.20 -12.58 4.99
C ASN A 358 18.49 -13.34 5.30
N GLY A 359 18.46 -14.14 6.36
CA GLY A 359 19.63 -14.88 6.84
C GLY A 359 20.52 -14.09 7.80
N LEU A 360 20.20 -12.82 8.08
CA LEU A 360 20.90 -12.06 9.12
C LEU A 360 20.63 -12.73 10.49
N SER A 361 21.69 -13.19 11.15
CA SER A 361 21.57 -13.85 12.46
C SER A 361 21.75 -12.83 13.58
N VAL A 362 20.89 -12.86 14.59
CA VAL A 362 21.07 -12.12 15.85
C VAL A 362 21.17 -13.12 16.99
N GLN A 363 22.28 -13.03 17.73
CA GLN A 363 22.61 -13.98 18.79
C GLN A 363 22.87 -13.23 20.09
N LEU A 364 22.19 -13.64 21.17
CA LEU A 364 22.61 -13.27 22.51
C LEU A 364 23.82 -14.10 22.89
N VAL A 365 24.81 -13.46 23.49
CA VAL A 365 26.02 -14.12 23.95
C VAL A 365 26.28 -13.71 25.38
N ASP A 366 26.33 -14.71 26.27
CA ASP A 366 26.84 -14.50 27.63
C ASP A 366 28.31 -14.07 27.58
N ASP A 367 28.57 -12.80 27.87
CA ASP A 367 29.91 -12.22 27.85
C ASP A 367 30.84 -12.94 28.84
N SER A 368 30.29 -13.43 29.96
CA SER A 368 31.07 -14.12 31.00
C SER A 368 31.62 -15.48 30.56
N LEU A 369 31.00 -16.13 29.59
CA LEU A 369 31.45 -17.42 29.02
C LEU A 369 32.57 -17.23 27.99
N THR A 370 32.65 -16.05 27.37
CA THR A 370 33.59 -15.76 26.27
C THR A 370 34.82 -14.97 26.72
N GLN A 371 34.76 -14.36 27.91
CA GLN A 371 35.80 -13.54 28.56
C GLN A 371 36.53 -12.59 27.60
N ALA A 372 35.77 -11.79 26.85
CA ALA A 372 36.30 -10.63 26.13
C ALA A 372 36.70 -9.49 27.09
N ALA A 373 36.16 -9.46 28.32
CA ALA A 373 36.50 -8.55 29.42
C ALA A 373 36.03 -9.12 30.79
N SER A 374 36.17 -8.36 31.89
CA SER A 374 35.46 -8.65 33.13
C SER A 374 33.96 -8.55 32.84
N GLY A 375 33.27 -9.70 32.76
CA GLY A 375 31.90 -9.82 32.25
C GLY A 375 30.97 -8.67 32.62
N ILE A 376 30.03 -8.36 31.72
CA ILE A 376 29.21 -7.15 31.86
C ILE A 376 28.19 -7.22 33.01
N ASP A 377 28.01 -6.09 33.69
CA ASP A 377 26.93 -5.86 34.64
C ASP A 377 25.61 -5.58 33.88
N PRO A 378 24.44 -5.99 34.42
CA PRO A 378 23.15 -5.66 33.81
C PRO A 378 22.98 -4.14 33.59
N GLY A 379 22.63 -3.74 32.37
CA GLY A 379 22.51 -2.34 31.94
C GLY A 379 23.74 -1.80 31.19
N ALA A 380 24.78 -2.61 30.99
CA ALA A 380 25.97 -2.30 30.20
C ALA A 380 26.10 -3.17 28.93
N GLU A 381 25.00 -3.75 28.46
CA GLU A 381 24.92 -4.56 27.25
C GLU A 381 25.30 -3.74 26.00
N TYR A 382 25.89 -4.41 25.00
CA TYR A 382 26.26 -3.80 23.72
C TYR A 382 26.09 -4.78 22.56
N ALA A 383 25.84 -4.24 21.38
CA ALA A 383 25.70 -5.01 20.14
C ALA A 383 26.85 -4.73 19.16
N GLU A 384 27.29 -5.75 18.44
CA GLU A 384 28.32 -5.66 17.40
C GLU A 384 27.88 -6.46 16.16
N TYR A 385 28.12 -5.91 14.97
CA TYR A 385 27.88 -6.60 13.70
C TYR A 385 29.19 -7.16 13.14
N SER A 386 29.16 -8.41 12.68
CA SER A 386 30.29 -9.03 11.99
C SER A 386 29.92 -9.46 10.57
N ALA A 387 30.54 -8.81 9.58
CA ALA A 387 30.44 -9.18 8.16
C ALA A 387 31.22 -10.47 7.80
N THR A 388 32.05 -10.98 8.71
CA THR A 388 32.81 -12.23 8.53
C THR A 388 32.42 -13.26 9.59
N ALA A 389 32.59 -14.54 9.29
CA ALA A 389 32.31 -15.59 10.27
C ALA A 389 33.25 -15.48 11.49
N VAL A 390 32.69 -15.68 12.68
CA VAL A 390 33.39 -15.63 13.98
C VAL A 390 33.45 -17.03 14.58
N ALA A 391 34.60 -17.41 15.12
CA ALA A 391 34.80 -18.71 15.77
C ALA A 391 34.26 -18.72 17.21
N ALA A 392 33.57 -19.81 17.57
CA ALA A 392 33.08 -20.03 18.93
C ALA A 392 34.22 -20.08 19.95
N ARG A 393 34.00 -19.50 21.13
CA ARG A 393 34.98 -19.37 22.21
C ARG A 393 34.41 -19.79 23.55
N ALA A 394 35.24 -20.36 24.39
CA ALA A 394 34.91 -20.68 25.78
C ALA A 394 36.08 -20.35 26.71
N ALA A 395 35.79 -19.79 27.87
CA ALA A 395 36.78 -19.57 28.92
C ALA A 395 36.79 -20.72 29.94
N LEU A 396 37.97 -21.05 30.45
CA LEU A 396 38.21 -22.01 31.53
C LEU A 396 39.04 -21.35 32.61
N THR A 397 38.41 -21.06 33.75
CA THR A 397 39.07 -20.45 34.90
C THR A 397 39.45 -21.53 35.92
N PHE A 398 40.75 -21.69 36.17
CA PHE A 398 41.28 -22.73 37.07
C PHE A 398 41.63 -22.15 38.45
N SER A 399 41.67 -22.99 39.49
CA SER A 399 42.14 -22.54 40.80
C SER A 399 43.66 -22.41 40.80
N GLY A 400 44.17 -21.24 41.22
CA GLY A 400 45.60 -20.95 41.22
C GLY A 400 45.91 -19.61 40.57
N PHE A 401 47.17 -19.39 40.23
CA PHE A 401 47.64 -18.23 39.48
C PHE A 401 48.31 -18.73 38.19
N ASN A 402 48.10 -18.01 37.09
CA ASN A 402 48.70 -18.18 35.76
C ASN A 402 48.21 -19.44 35.02
N ASN A 403 46.96 -19.87 35.25
CA ASN A 403 46.46 -21.14 34.72
C ASN A 403 45.13 -21.08 33.96
N ASN A 404 44.56 -19.89 33.76
CA ASN A 404 43.33 -19.72 32.98
C ASN A 404 43.57 -19.89 31.47
N LEU A 405 42.56 -20.42 30.78
CA LEU A 405 42.62 -20.70 29.34
C LEU A 405 41.39 -20.15 28.62
N VAL A 406 41.60 -19.65 27.40
CA VAL A 406 40.54 -19.45 26.41
C VAL A 406 40.69 -20.51 25.32
N LEU A 407 39.60 -21.17 25.00
CA LEU A 407 39.49 -22.08 23.87
C LEU A 407 38.78 -21.35 22.72
N THR A 408 39.30 -21.49 21.51
CA THR A 408 38.75 -20.91 20.28
C THR A 408 38.58 -22.00 19.23
N ALA A 409 37.42 -22.09 18.59
CA ALA A 409 37.16 -23.05 17.54
C ALA A 409 38.14 -22.85 16.36
N LYS A 410 38.59 -23.96 15.75
CA LYS A 410 39.46 -23.92 14.57
C LYS A 410 38.73 -23.50 13.29
N THR A 411 37.43 -23.72 13.26
CA THR A 411 36.53 -23.32 12.19
C THR A 411 35.60 -22.22 12.70
N ALA A 412 35.51 -21.12 11.96
CA ALA A 412 34.53 -20.08 12.23
C ALA A 412 33.12 -20.53 11.84
N GLY A 413 32.09 -19.99 12.49
CA GLY A 413 30.69 -20.37 12.31
C GLY A 413 30.03 -20.88 13.59
N ALA A 414 28.73 -21.19 13.50
CA ALA A 414 27.90 -21.58 14.64
C ALA A 414 27.99 -23.08 15.02
N ASP A 415 28.62 -23.93 14.19
CA ASP A 415 28.66 -25.40 14.35
C ASP A 415 29.17 -25.90 15.72
N LEU A 416 30.01 -25.10 16.40
CA LEU A 416 30.61 -25.44 17.70
C LEU A 416 30.06 -24.57 18.84
N ASN A 417 28.91 -23.91 18.63
CA ASN A 417 28.16 -23.28 19.70
C ASN A 417 27.60 -24.33 20.67
N GLN A 418 27.31 -23.90 21.90
CA GLN A 418 26.77 -24.72 22.99
C GLN A 418 27.59 -25.97 23.33
N THR A 419 28.88 -26.00 22.96
CA THR A 419 29.79 -27.09 23.28
C THR A 419 30.18 -27.00 24.75
N ARG A 420 29.77 -28.00 25.54
CA ARG A 420 30.12 -28.12 26.95
C ARG A 420 31.53 -28.67 27.10
N ILE A 421 32.27 -28.11 28.06
CA ILE A 421 33.66 -28.46 28.33
C ILE A 421 33.78 -28.91 29.78
N GLU A 422 34.29 -30.12 30.00
CA GLU A 422 34.41 -30.72 31.33
C GLU A 422 35.83 -31.17 31.64
N ILE A 423 36.30 -30.84 32.85
CA ILE A 423 37.57 -31.32 33.39
C ILE A 423 37.33 -32.61 34.20
N VAL A 424 38.00 -33.70 33.81
CA VAL A 424 37.82 -35.02 34.44
C VAL A 424 39.13 -35.57 35.01
N ASP A 425 39.01 -36.52 35.95
CA ASP A 425 40.15 -37.27 36.49
C ASP A 425 40.58 -38.36 35.49
N ALA A 426 41.80 -38.24 34.96
CA ALA A 426 42.40 -39.23 34.05
C ALA A 426 43.34 -40.22 34.76
N GLY A 427 43.41 -40.19 36.09
CA GLY A 427 44.33 -40.99 36.90
C GLY A 427 45.73 -40.37 37.02
N ALA A 428 46.72 -41.18 37.39
CA ALA A 428 48.11 -40.73 37.60
C ALA A 428 48.92 -40.71 36.29
N ILE A 429 48.59 -39.76 35.40
CA ILE A 429 49.21 -39.58 34.08
C ILE A 429 50.45 -38.67 34.10
N GLY A 430 50.79 -38.07 35.25
CA GLY A 430 51.93 -37.17 35.42
C GLY A 430 51.71 -35.82 34.75
N ASN A 431 52.75 -35.27 34.11
CA ASN A 431 52.62 -34.09 33.25
C ASN A 431 52.14 -34.47 31.84
N ASP A 432 50.92 -34.97 31.75
CA ASP A 432 50.21 -35.24 30.49
C ASP A 432 48.74 -34.83 30.62
N ALA A 433 48.02 -34.80 29.50
CA ALA A 433 46.57 -34.55 29.45
C ALA A 433 45.90 -35.41 28.37
N THR A 434 44.66 -35.83 28.61
CA THR A 434 43.84 -36.59 27.65
C THR A 434 42.70 -35.71 27.12
N ILE A 435 42.44 -35.76 25.82
CA ILE A 435 41.41 -34.94 25.17
C ILE A 435 40.48 -35.86 24.39
N ALA A 436 39.17 -35.71 24.59
CA ALA A 436 38.14 -36.41 23.82
C ALA A 436 37.02 -35.43 23.48
N TYR A 437 36.59 -35.40 22.22
CA TYR A 437 35.44 -34.63 21.76
C TYR A 437 34.36 -35.59 21.27
N ASP A 438 33.17 -35.48 21.86
CA ASP A 438 31.96 -36.18 21.43
C ASP A 438 31.07 -35.21 20.65
N ALA A 439 31.10 -35.33 19.33
CA ALA A 439 30.35 -34.44 18.43
C ALA A 439 28.83 -34.67 18.50
N ASP A 440 28.38 -35.88 18.86
CA ASP A 440 26.94 -36.19 18.91
C ASP A 440 26.27 -35.56 20.15
N ASN A 441 27.05 -35.32 21.22
CA ASN A 441 26.57 -34.73 22.47
C ASN A 441 27.14 -33.34 22.76
N GLY A 442 27.94 -32.77 21.85
CA GLY A 442 28.58 -31.45 22.02
C GLY A 442 29.45 -31.36 23.28
N LEU A 443 30.18 -32.42 23.63
CA LEU A 443 30.94 -32.52 24.88
C LEU A 443 32.45 -32.66 24.62
N LEU A 444 33.24 -31.71 25.10
CA LEU A 444 34.70 -31.77 25.14
C LEU A 444 35.18 -32.15 26.55
N THR A 445 35.84 -33.28 26.67
CA THR A 445 36.40 -33.77 27.92
C THR A 445 37.92 -33.58 27.97
N ILE A 446 38.41 -32.89 29.00
CA ILE A 446 39.82 -32.64 29.27
C ILE A 446 40.21 -33.40 30.54
N GLY A 447 40.95 -34.49 30.39
CA GLY A 447 41.43 -35.29 31.51
C GLY A 447 42.78 -34.81 32.03
N ILE A 448 42.85 -34.48 33.32
CA ILE A 448 44.07 -34.05 34.02
C ILE A 448 44.50 -35.07 35.09
N ASP A 449 45.73 -34.94 35.57
CA ASP A 449 46.32 -35.85 36.56
C ASP A 449 45.68 -35.69 37.95
N ALA A 450 45.28 -36.81 38.56
CA ALA A 450 44.64 -36.88 39.87
C ALA A 450 45.47 -36.29 41.04
N LEU A 451 46.78 -36.12 40.85
CA LEU A 451 47.71 -35.57 41.83
C LEU A 451 48.09 -34.11 41.53
N GLY A 452 47.49 -33.48 40.51
CA GLY A 452 47.72 -32.09 40.13
C GLY A 452 49.08 -31.86 39.47
N GLN A 453 49.58 -32.85 38.72
CA GLN A 453 50.89 -32.79 38.06
C GLN A 453 50.85 -32.30 36.60
N THR A 454 49.64 -32.10 36.03
CA THR A 454 49.45 -31.60 34.66
C THR A 454 49.77 -30.11 34.57
N GLN A 455 50.69 -29.74 33.68
CA GLN A 455 51.01 -28.33 33.38
C GLN A 455 50.04 -27.73 32.37
N VAL A 456 49.76 -26.43 32.50
CA VAL A 456 48.89 -25.66 31.60
C VAL A 456 49.37 -25.72 30.14
N GLN A 457 50.68 -25.61 29.91
CA GLN A 457 51.26 -25.73 28.57
C GLN A 457 51.00 -27.10 27.92
N THR A 458 50.96 -28.17 28.73
CA THR A 458 50.69 -29.53 28.25
C THR A 458 49.23 -29.66 27.80
N VAL A 459 48.29 -29.07 28.55
CA VAL A 459 46.88 -29.02 28.16
C VAL A 459 46.69 -28.25 26.85
N ILE A 460 47.31 -27.07 26.72
CA ILE A 460 47.28 -26.27 25.47
C ILE A 460 47.76 -27.10 24.28
N GLN A 461 48.94 -27.72 24.38
CA GLN A 461 49.51 -28.52 23.29
C GLN A 461 48.63 -29.71 22.90
N ARG A 462 47.96 -30.34 23.87
CA ARG A 462 47.06 -31.47 23.62
C ARG A 462 45.75 -31.02 22.98
N LEU A 463 45.17 -29.90 23.42
CA LEU A 463 43.99 -29.30 22.81
C LEU A 463 44.26 -28.91 21.35
N ASP A 464 45.33 -28.16 21.09
CA ASP A 464 45.71 -27.74 19.74
C ASP A 464 45.92 -28.93 18.79
N ALA A 465 46.39 -30.07 19.29
CA ALA A 465 46.65 -31.26 18.47
C ALA A 465 45.42 -32.13 18.23
N LEU A 466 44.51 -32.26 19.21
CA LEU A 466 43.49 -33.33 19.24
C LEU A 466 42.04 -32.84 19.33
N SER A 467 41.80 -31.56 19.61
CA SER A 467 40.47 -30.95 19.74
C SER A 467 40.06 -30.19 18.47
N PRO A 468 38.75 -29.99 18.21
CA PRO A 468 38.29 -28.96 17.26
C PRO A 468 38.59 -27.51 17.72
N PHE A 469 39.05 -27.32 18.96
CA PHE A 469 39.47 -26.02 19.50
C PHE A 469 41.00 -25.88 19.53
N THR A 470 41.49 -24.65 19.41
CA THR A 470 42.81 -24.22 19.89
C THR A 470 42.68 -23.63 21.28
N ALA A 471 43.74 -23.65 22.06
CA ALA A 471 43.74 -23.09 23.41
C ALA A 471 44.87 -22.07 23.59
N ALA A 472 44.58 -20.97 24.27
CA ALA A 472 45.55 -19.94 24.62
C ALA A 472 45.44 -19.58 26.10
N TYR A 473 46.49 -18.98 26.64
CA TYR A 473 46.45 -18.35 27.95
C TYR A 473 45.44 -17.20 27.95
N ASP A 474 44.63 -17.13 29.00
CA ASP A 474 43.71 -16.01 29.22
C ASP A 474 44.39 -14.90 30.03
N ASP A 475 44.69 -13.77 29.39
CA ASP A 475 45.27 -12.59 30.04
C ASP A 475 44.25 -11.51 30.41
N SER A 476 42.95 -11.76 30.21
CA SER A 476 41.87 -10.80 30.49
C SER A 476 41.67 -10.54 31.98
N VAL A 477 42.03 -11.51 32.83
CA VAL A 477 41.93 -11.42 34.29
C VAL A 477 43.25 -10.92 34.88
N ALA A 478 43.34 -9.60 35.14
CA ALA A 478 44.56 -8.94 35.63
C ALA A 478 45.14 -9.51 36.95
N SER A 479 44.33 -10.22 37.73
CA SER A 479 44.78 -10.90 38.96
C SER A 479 45.49 -12.23 38.72
N ASP A 480 45.49 -12.77 37.50
CA ASP A 480 46.04 -14.09 37.19
C ASP A 480 47.56 -14.12 37.00
N GLY A 481 48.22 -12.96 36.84
CA GLY A 481 49.69 -12.84 36.95
C GLY A 481 50.52 -13.08 35.68
N GLY A 482 49.88 -13.37 34.54
CA GLY A 482 50.52 -13.53 33.22
C GLY A 482 50.86 -14.98 32.85
N TYR A 483 51.24 -15.25 31.61
CA TYR A 483 51.43 -16.65 31.16
C TYR A 483 52.68 -17.32 31.76
N VAL A 484 52.48 -18.41 32.50
CA VAL A 484 53.56 -19.28 33.00
C VAL A 484 53.38 -20.71 32.47
N PRO A 485 54.15 -21.14 31.46
CA PRO A 485 53.98 -22.47 30.83
C PRO A 485 54.02 -23.66 31.78
N THR A 486 54.77 -23.53 32.89
CA THR A 486 54.96 -24.59 33.89
C THR A 486 53.95 -24.54 35.04
N ALA A 487 52.97 -23.63 35.01
CA ALA A 487 51.91 -23.59 36.01
C ALA A 487 51.13 -24.91 36.03
N LEU A 488 50.79 -25.39 37.22
CA LEU A 488 50.08 -26.66 37.41
C LEU A 488 48.59 -26.41 37.55
N ILE A 489 47.78 -27.30 36.98
CA ILE A 489 46.33 -27.32 37.19
C ILE A 489 46.04 -28.14 38.44
N SER A 490 45.18 -27.63 39.32
CA SER A 490 44.86 -28.27 40.59
C SER A 490 43.98 -29.50 40.37
N ALA A 491 44.25 -30.61 41.06
CA ALA A 491 43.34 -31.75 41.07
C ALA A 491 41.95 -31.41 41.66
N ALA A 492 41.84 -30.30 42.41
CA ALA A 492 40.56 -29.80 42.91
C ALA A 492 39.68 -29.15 41.82
N ASP A 493 40.25 -28.85 40.64
CA ASP A 493 39.51 -28.29 39.50
C ASP A 493 38.70 -29.35 38.74
N VAL A 494 38.99 -30.64 38.97
CA VAL A 494 38.24 -31.77 38.38
C VAL A 494 36.78 -31.72 38.82
N GLY A 495 35.87 -31.65 37.86
CA GLY A 495 34.42 -31.55 38.08
C GLY A 495 33.95 -30.23 38.73
N ALA A 496 34.87 -29.30 39.01
CA ALA A 496 34.57 -27.98 39.55
C ALA A 496 34.71 -26.88 38.49
N VAL A 497 35.64 -27.03 37.55
CA VAL A 497 35.81 -26.15 36.39
C VAL A 497 35.07 -26.76 35.21
N ALA A 498 34.21 -25.95 34.58
CA ALA A 498 33.53 -26.27 33.34
C ALA A 498 33.53 -25.02 32.44
N GLY A 499 33.48 -25.24 31.13
CA GLY A 499 33.32 -24.18 30.14
C GLY A 499 32.14 -24.47 29.24
N ASN A 500 31.62 -23.44 28.58
CA ASN A 500 30.62 -23.56 27.54
C ASN A 500 30.94 -22.50 26.47
N THR A 501 30.81 -22.87 25.20
CA THR A 501 30.97 -21.90 24.11
C THR A 501 29.77 -20.98 23.96
N GLY A 502 28.59 -21.31 24.52
CA GLY A 502 27.36 -20.54 24.31
C GLY A 502 27.09 -20.28 22.83
N ASN A 503 26.50 -19.15 22.48
CA ASN A 503 26.35 -18.69 21.10
C ASN A 503 27.47 -17.75 20.62
N SER A 504 28.70 -17.99 21.05
CA SER A 504 29.81 -17.07 20.77
C SER A 504 30.40 -17.14 19.36
N GLY A 505 30.11 -18.21 18.61
CA GLY A 505 30.46 -18.36 17.20
C GLY A 505 29.28 -18.01 16.30
N GLY A 506 29.55 -17.49 15.12
CA GLY A 506 28.50 -17.13 14.16
C GLY A 506 29.01 -17.07 12.74
N ASP A 507 28.10 -17.19 11.78
CA ASP A 507 28.43 -17.10 10.36
C ASP A 507 28.65 -15.63 9.94
N ALA A 508 29.06 -15.42 8.69
CA ALA A 508 29.16 -14.07 8.15
C ALA A 508 27.77 -13.41 8.14
N GLY A 509 27.67 -12.18 8.64
CA GLY A 509 26.38 -11.49 8.78
C GLY A 509 25.69 -11.79 10.12
N THR A 510 26.46 -11.91 11.21
CA THR A 510 25.91 -12.12 12.56
C THR A 510 26.00 -10.85 13.39
N VAL A 511 24.90 -10.46 14.04
CA VAL A 511 24.84 -9.47 15.11
C VAL A 511 24.97 -10.19 16.45
N PHE A 512 26.05 -9.91 17.18
CA PHE A 512 26.25 -10.43 18.53
C PHE A 512 25.81 -9.38 19.53
N VAL A 513 24.84 -9.72 20.38
CA VAL A 513 24.43 -8.88 21.50
C VAL A 513 24.99 -9.49 22.78
N ARG A 514 25.94 -8.78 23.39
CA ARG A 514 26.65 -9.24 24.58
C ARG A 514 25.78 -8.94 25.79
N VAL A 515 25.40 -9.99 26.51
CA VAL A 515 24.51 -9.93 27.67
C VAL A 515 25.16 -10.52 28.92
N SER A 516 24.69 -10.11 30.10
CA SER A 516 24.99 -10.74 31.37
C SER A 516 24.16 -12.02 31.54
N GLY A 517 24.81 -13.17 31.75
CA GLY A 517 24.23 -14.52 31.75
C GLY A 517 23.10 -14.84 32.73
N SER A 518 22.68 -13.93 33.61
CA SER A 518 21.54 -14.18 34.51
C SER A 518 20.75 -12.93 34.95
N GLY A 519 20.96 -11.78 34.30
CA GLY A 519 20.38 -10.52 34.76
C GLY A 519 19.94 -9.53 33.68
N SER A 520 20.25 -9.79 32.41
CA SER A 520 19.89 -8.87 31.33
C SER A 520 18.40 -9.01 31.02
N THR A 521 17.73 -7.89 30.82
CA THR A 521 16.30 -7.81 30.51
C THR A 521 16.08 -7.54 29.02
N ALA A 522 14.91 -7.85 28.50
CA ALA A 522 14.57 -7.59 27.09
C ALA A 522 14.71 -6.09 26.73
N ASN A 523 14.32 -5.18 27.63
CA ASN A 523 14.51 -3.74 27.42
C ASN A 523 15.99 -3.34 27.29
N GLN A 524 16.89 -4.01 28.02
CA GLN A 524 18.33 -3.75 27.93
C GLN A 524 18.92 -4.28 26.62
N VAL A 525 18.46 -5.43 26.14
CA VAL A 525 18.84 -5.96 24.82
C VAL A 525 18.42 -5.01 23.70
N VAL A 526 17.17 -4.52 23.73
CA VAL A 526 16.67 -3.55 22.75
C VAL A 526 17.53 -2.28 22.75
N ALA A 527 17.81 -1.72 23.93
CA ALA A 527 18.63 -0.52 24.05
C ALA A 527 20.07 -0.72 23.51
N ALA A 528 20.65 -1.91 23.70
CA ALA A 528 21.98 -2.24 23.18
C ALA A 528 22.02 -2.29 21.65
N ILE A 529 20.97 -2.83 21.01
CA ILE A 529 20.82 -2.88 19.55
C ILE A 529 20.69 -1.46 18.97
N GLU A 530 19.83 -0.62 19.56
CA GLU A 530 19.60 0.74 19.09
C GLU A 530 20.80 1.69 19.29
N ALA A 531 21.64 1.42 20.30
CA ALA A 531 22.80 2.26 20.61
C ALA A 531 23.99 2.07 19.65
N ALA A 532 24.04 0.96 18.90
CA ALA A 532 25.14 0.61 18.01
C ALA A 532 24.86 1.08 16.57
N PRO A 533 25.55 2.10 16.01
CA PRO A 533 25.19 2.67 14.70
C PRO A 533 25.22 1.67 13.54
N ASP A 534 26.22 0.78 13.52
CA ASP A 534 26.38 -0.22 12.45
C ASP A 534 25.29 -1.31 12.51
N VAL A 535 24.73 -1.55 13.70
CA VAL A 535 23.63 -2.51 13.90
C VAL A 535 22.27 -1.83 13.67
N ALA A 536 22.08 -0.62 14.18
CA ALA A 536 20.87 0.18 14.02
C ALA A 536 20.61 0.59 12.56
N ALA A 537 21.64 0.56 11.70
CA ALA A 537 21.49 0.70 10.25
C ALA A 537 20.89 -0.56 9.59
N LEU A 538 21.07 -1.73 10.21
CA LEU A 538 20.61 -3.03 9.67
C LEU A 538 19.26 -3.45 10.24
N VAL A 539 19.05 -3.30 11.55
CA VAL A 539 17.87 -3.81 12.26
C VAL A 539 17.32 -2.84 13.30
N ARG A 540 16.04 -3.00 13.61
CA ARG A 540 15.33 -2.41 14.75
C ARG A 540 14.84 -3.51 15.68
N ALA A 541 14.72 -3.21 16.96
CA ALA A 541 14.25 -4.18 17.94
C ALA A 541 13.22 -3.56 18.90
N TRP A 542 12.26 -4.35 19.35
CA TRP A 542 11.30 -3.98 20.40
C TRP A 542 10.85 -5.23 21.16
N VAL A 543 10.24 -5.06 22.32
CA VAL A 543 9.75 -6.17 23.14
C VAL A 543 8.48 -6.75 22.53
N ASP A 544 8.33 -8.08 22.51
CA ASP A 544 7.10 -8.72 22.02
C ASP A 544 5.93 -8.46 22.99
N GLU A 545 4.94 -7.70 22.53
CA GLU A 545 3.72 -7.39 23.28
C GLU A 545 2.92 -8.65 23.68
N LYS A 546 3.10 -9.79 22.97
CA LYS A 546 2.39 -11.05 23.24
C LYS A 546 2.83 -11.75 24.51
N ASP A 547 4.01 -11.39 25.03
CA ASP A 547 4.55 -11.94 26.26
C ASP A 547 4.14 -11.12 27.50
N THR A 548 3.27 -10.12 27.31
CA THR A 548 2.84 -9.22 28.38
C THR A 548 1.69 -9.81 29.20
N ALA A 549 2.03 -10.35 30.38
CA ALA A 549 1.00 -10.72 31.34
C ALA A 549 0.42 -9.53 32.11
N VAL A 550 1.20 -8.44 32.22
CA VAL A 550 0.82 -7.17 32.84
C VAL A 550 1.59 -6.05 32.13
N ALA A 551 0.90 -5.12 31.47
CA ALA A 551 1.49 -4.00 30.73
C ALA A 551 2.44 -3.08 31.55
N ALA A 552 2.51 -3.25 32.87
CA ALA A 552 3.40 -2.49 33.75
C ALA A 552 4.80 -3.13 33.93
N SER A 553 5.03 -4.34 33.42
CA SER A 553 6.29 -5.10 33.52
C SER A 553 6.83 -5.53 32.14
N GLU A 554 6.41 -4.82 31.09
CA GLU A 554 6.84 -5.07 29.73
C GLU A 554 8.36 -4.91 29.58
N GLY A 555 9.01 -5.94 29.05
CA GLY A 555 10.44 -5.98 28.81
C GLY A 555 11.31 -6.11 30.07
N GLU A 556 10.72 -6.27 31.26
CA GLU A 556 11.45 -6.48 32.52
C GLU A 556 11.86 -7.95 32.75
N GLY A 557 11.41 -8.87 31.89
CA GLY A 557 11.77 -10.29 31.96
C GLY A 557 13.24 -10.53 31.58
N ILE A 558 13.86 -11.52 32.22
CA ILE A 558 15.25 -11.91 31.98
C ILE A 558 15.33 -12.69 30.66
N VAL A 559 16.24 -12.30 29.77
CA VAL A 559 16.47 -12.99 28.49
C VAL A 559 17.34 -14.25 28.68
N ASP A 560 17.14 -15.24 27.83
CA ASP A 560 18.06 -16.38 27.73
C ASP A 560 19.33 -15.95 27.00
N ALA A 561 20.47 -16.02 27.68
CA ALA A 561 21.75 -15.57 27.14
C ALA A 561 22.28 -16.44 25.99
N ASP A 562 21.63 -17.58 25.72
CA ASP A 562 21.89 -18.45 24.57
C ASP A 562 20.75 -18.40 23.52
N ALA A 563 19.89 -17.38 23.55
CA ALA A 563 18.89 -17.17 22.50
C ALA A 563 19.55 -16.71 21.19
N ALA A 564 19.02 -17.19 20.06
CA ALA A 564 19.41 -16.76 18.72
C ALA A 564 18.20 -16.74 17.78
N VAL A 565 18.26 -15.90 16.77
CA VAL A 565 17.25 -15.82 15.71
C VAL A 565 17.90 -15.48 14.37
N GLU A 566 17.36 -16.03 13.30
CA GLU A 566 17.68 -15.65 11.93
C GLU A 566 16.49 -14.88 11.36
N LEU A 567 16.75 -13.72 10.75
CA LEU A 567 15.71 -12.94 10.11
C LEU A 567 15.30 -13.59 8.80
N ASP A 568 14.00 -13.66 8.55
CA ASP A 568 13.45 -14.22 7.31
C ASP A 568 12.16 -13.46 6.91
N GLY A 569 11.61 -13.77 5.75
CA GLY A 569 10.36 -13.19 5.26
C GLY A 569 10.51 -11.83 4.58
N GLY A 570 11.72 -11.29 4.49
CA GLY A 570 12.05 -10.11 3.70
C GLY A 570 11.93 -10.42 2.21
N ALA A 571 11.24 -9.56 1.46
CA ALA A 571 11.00 -9.78 0.04
C ALA A 571 10.54 -8.50 -0.65
N GLY A 572 10.64 -8.45 -1.98
CA GLY A 572 10.18 -7.31 -2.77
C GLY A 572 11.11 -6.11 -2.67
N ILE A 573 10.56 -4.91 -2.89
CA ILE A 573 11.31 -3.66 -2.95
C ILE A 573 10.64 -2.60 -2.08
N GLU A 574 11.40 -1.57 -1.72
CA GLU A 574 10.86 -0.37 -1.08
C GLU A 574 10.06 0.46 -2.10
N PHE A 575 8.92 0.99 -1.66
CA PHE A 575 8.13 1.91 -2.46
C PHE A 575 8.85 3.27 -2.56
N ASP A 576 9.08 3.73 -3.79
CA ASP A 576 9.73 5.01 -4.08
C ASP A 576 8.78 6.18 -3.76
N GLN A 577 8.88 6.68 -2.53
CA GLN A 577 8.15 7.85 -2.06
C GLN A 577 8.88 9.17 -2.38
N ALA A 578 10.18 9.12 -2.66
CA ALA A 578 11.02 10.32 -2.74
C ALA A 578 10.90 11.04 -4.09
N SER A 579 10.79 10.28 -5.19
CA SER A 579 10.88 10.84 -6.55
C SER A 579 9.54 11.39 -7.04
N GLY A 580 8.45 10.69 -6.72
CA GLY A 580 7.13 10.97 -7.27
C GLY A 580 7.06 10.71 -8.77
N PHE A 581 6.07 11.31 -9.44
CA PHE A 581 5.83 11.04 -10.86
C PHE A 581 5.22 12.25 -11.59
N GLN A 582 5.12 12.17 -12.91
CA GLN A 582 4.61 13.26 -13.74
C GLN A 582 3.30 12.88 -14.43
N ILE A 583 2.32 13.77 -14.37
CA ILE A 583 1.10 13.70 -15.16
C ILE A 583 1.17 14.77 -16.24
N VAL A 584 1.11 14.36 -17.51
CA VAL A 584 0.93 15.28 -18.63
C VAL A 584 -0.55 15.30 -18.98
N ASN A 585 -1.20 16.45 -18.84
CA ASN A 585 -2.60 16.62 -19.24
C ASN A 585 -2.82 17.97 -19.93
N GLY A 586 -3.29 17.93 -21.18
CA GLY A 586 -3.55 19.14 -21.97
C GLY A 586 -2.28 19.92 -22.35
N GLY A 587 -1.17 19.20 -22.54
CA GLY A 587 0.15 19.77 -22.87
C GLY A 587 0.86 20.45 -21.70
N THR A 588 0.32 20.35 -20.48
CA THR A 588 0.94 20.83 -19.25
C THR A 588 1.42 19.63 -18.44
N THR A 589 2.65 19.68 -17.95
CA THR A 589 3.24 18.67 -17.04
C THR A 589 3.00 19.08 -15.60
N TYR A 590 2.44 18.18 -14.80
CA TYR A 590 2.20 18.33 -13.37
C TYR A 590 3.09 17.32 -12.64
N SER A 591 3.97 17.79 -11.76
CA SER A 591 4.75 16.93 -10.88
C SER A 591 3.91 16.56 -9.66
N ILE A 592 3.78 15.27 -9.39
CA ILE A 592 3.04 14.72 -8.27
C ILE A 592 4.05 14.29 -7.21
N ASP A 593 4.07 15.05 -6.11
CA ASP A 593 4.88 14.74 -4.94
C ASP A 593 4.09 13.81 -4.01
N VAL A 594 4.69 12.67 -3.67
CA VAL A 594 4.12 11.64 -2.78
C VAL A 594 4.97 11.43 -1.53
N SER A 595 6.02 12.24 -1.32
CA SER A 595 6.97 12.08 -0.22
C SER A 595 6.36 12.28 1.17
N ALA A 596 5.22 12.98 1.24
CA ALA A 596 4.46 13.19 2.47
C ALA A 596 3.26 12.23 2.63
N ALA A 597 3.05 11.29 1.70
CA ALA A 597 1.92 10.37 1.76
C ALA A 597 2.24 9.17 2.65
N GLU A 598 1.43 8.95 3.69
CA GLU A 598 1.56 7.78 4.58
C GLU A 598 0.58 6.66 4.20
N THR A 599 -0.58 7.02 3.66
CA THR A 599 -1.67 6.09 3.31
C THR A 599 -2.13 6.21 1.86
N ILE A 600 -2.83 5.19 1.35
CA ILE A 600 -3.46 5.23 0.02
C ILE A 600 -4.41 6.43 -0.11
N GLU A 601 -5.08 6.83 0.97
CA GLU A 601 -5.88 8.05 0.97
C GLU A 601 -5.03 9.30 0.69
N ASP A 602 -3.86 9.43 1.33
CA ASP A 602 -2.95 10.55 1.09
C ASP A 602 -2.43 10.55 -0.35
N LEU A 603 -2.06 9.38 -0.87
CA LEU A 603 -1.64 9.21 -2.27
C LEU A 603 -2.75 9.64 -3.24
N LEU A 604 -3.98 9.14 -3.06
CA LEU A 604 -5.11 9.52 -3.91
C LEU A 604 -5.44 11.01 -3.78
N ASN A 605 -5.29 11.60 -2.60
CA ASN A 605 -5.47 13.03 -2.40
C ASN A 605 -4.38 13.86 -3.09
N ALA A 606 -3.13 13.41 -3.08
CA ALA A 606 -2.03 14.05 -3.81
C ALA A 606 -2.30 14.05 -5.33
N ILE A 607 -2.76 12.92 -5.87
CA ILE A 607 -3.09 12.78 -7.30
C ILE A 607 -4.31 13.63 -7.68
N ASN A 608 -5.43 13.45 -6.97
CA ASN A 608 -6.69 14.15 -7.24
C ASN A 608 -6.61 15.67 -6.96
N GLY A 609 -5.75 16.07 -6.03
CA GLY A 609 -5.54 17.46 -5.61
C GLY A 609 -4.49 18.23 -6.42
N SER A 610 -3.78 17.55 -7.33
CA SER A 610 -2.66 18.11 -8.11
C SER A 610 -3.01 19.27 -9.05
N GLY A 611 -4.30 19.46 -9.35
CA GLY A 611 -4.75 20.39 -10.40
C GLY A 611 -4.60 19.85 -11.82
N ALA A 612 -4.08 18.63 -11.99
CA ALA A 612 -3.98 17.96 -13.30
C ALA A 612 -5.35 17.56 -13.89
N ASN A 613 -6.47 17.82 -13.19
CA ASN A 613 -7.83 17.45 -13.59
C ASN A 613 -7.97 15.94 -13.85
N VAL A 614 -7.42 15.13 -12.97
CA VAL A 614 -7.52 13.67 -12.99
C VAL A 614 -8.39 13.17 -11.83
N VAL A 615 -8.87 11.95 -11.97
CA VAL A 615 -9.56 11.18 -10.94
C VAL A 615 -8.82 9.85 -10.77
N ALA A 616 -8.21 9.66 -9.61
CA ALA A 616 -7.58 8.43 -9.17
C ALA A 616 -8.45 7.73 -8.11
N THR A 617 -8.64 6.43 -8.26
CA THR A 617 -9.43 5.57 -7.36
C THR A 617 -8.76 4.22 -7.17
N ILE A 618 -9.05 3.55 -6.05
CA ILE A 618 -8.77 2.11 -5.92
C ILE A 618 -9.62 1.37 -6.96
N ASN A 619 -9.02 0.42 -7.67
CA ASN A 619 -9.71 -0.37 -8.69
C ASN A 619 -10.79 -1.29 -8.08
N ASP A 620 -11.67 -1.84 -8.91
CA ASP A 620 -12.77 -2.70 -8.45
C ASP A 620 -12.29 -3.99 -7.76
N ALA A 621 -11.11 -4.49 -8.14
CA ALA A 621 -10.48 -5.66 -7.53
C ALA A 621 -9.85 -5.35 -6.15
N ALA A 622 -9.70 -4.08 -5.82
CA ALA A 622 -9.01 -3.59 -4.63
C ALA A 622 -7.58 -4.13 -4.50
N ASP A 623 -6.85 -4.20 -5.60
CA ASP A 623 -5.44 -4.61 -5.67
C ASP A 623 -4.58 -3.61 -6.46
N GLY A 624 -5.15 -2.51 -6.94
CA GLY A 624 -4.45 -1.51 -7.74
C GLY A 624 -5.11 -0.14 -7.71
N ILE A 625 -4.46 0.83 -8.38
CA ILE A 625 -4.95 2.21 -8.52
C ILE A 625 -5.24 2.49 -10.00
N ASP A 626 -6.41 3.02 -10.27
CA ASP A 626 -6.83 3.43 -11.60
C ASP A 626 -6.87 4.95 -11.70
N VAL A 627 -6.36 5.51 -12.80
CA VAL A 627 -6.31 6.96 -13.03
C VAL A 627 -6.96 7.33 -14.35
N ARG A 628 -7.80 8.38 -14.32
CA ARG A 628 -8.55 8.87 -15.48
C ARG A 628 -8.45 10.39 -15.57
N SER A 629 -8.28 10.93 -16.77
CA SER A 629 -8.37 12.38 -17.02
C SER A 629 -9.82 12.82 -17.15
N ALA A 630 -10.18 13.94 -16.52
CA ALA A 630 -11.48 14.62 -16.68
C ALA A 630 -11.41 15.82 -17.64
N LEU A 631 -10.32 15.93 -18.42
CA LEU A 631 -10.04 17.04 -19.33
C LEU A 631 -10.26 16.61 -20.79
N SER A 632 -11.36 17.05 -21.39
CA SER A 632 -11.70 16.75 -22.78
C SER A 632 -10.92 17.61 -23.78
N GLY A 633 -10.51 17.00 -24.89
CA GLY A 633 -9.72 17.64 -25.96
C GLY A 633 -8.22 17.59 -25.71
N ALA A 634 -7.79 16.94 -24.63
CA ALA A 634 -6.41 16.87 -24.17
C ALA A 634 -5.85 15.45 -24.31
N GLU A 635 -4.53 15.37 -24.47
CA GLU A 635 -3.77 14.13 -24.28
C GLU A 635 -3.40 13.98 -22.81
N PHE A 636 -3.50 12.75 -22.32
CA PHE A 636 -3.25 12.35 -20.96
C PHE A 636 -2.19 11.25 -20.93
N ALA A 637 -1.15 11.44 -20.13
CA ALA A 637 -0.14 10.43 -19.89
C ALA A 637 0.42 10.55 -18.48
N ILE A 638 0.94 9.43 -17.97
CA ILE A 638 1.64 9.33 -16.70
C ILE A 638 3.02 8.75 -16.97
N GLY A 639 4.03 9.45 -16.49
CA GLY A 639 5.44 9.09 -16.59
C GLY A 639 6.17 9.28 -15.27
N GLU A 640 7.46 8.98 -15.23
CA GLU A 640 8.28 9.05 -14.02
C GLU A 640 8.77 10.48 -13.74
N ASN A 641 9.26 10.72 -12.53
CA ASN A 641 9.91 11.98 -12.14
C ASN A 641 11.33 11.74 -11.60
N GLY A 642 12.12 10.91 -12.28
CA GLY A 642 13.49 10.58 -11.93
C GLY A 642 13.65 9.31 -11.08
N GLY A 643 12.56 8.58 -10.83
CA GLY A 643 12.54 7.34 -10.06
C GLY A 643 11.63 6.30 -10.70
N GLU A 644 10.97 5.47 -9.90
CA GLU A 644 10.11 4.36 -10.38
C GLU A 644 8.68 4.40 -9.81
N THR A 645 8.29 5.48 -9.14
CA THR A 645 6.99 5.59 -8.45
C THR A 645 5.80 5.21 -9.34
N ALA A 646 5.70 5.69 -10.58
CA ALA A 646 4.55 5.38 -11.43
C ALA A 646 4.56 3.92 -11.93
N ALA A 647 5.73 3.36 -12.22
CA ALA A 647 5.92 1.96 -12.58
C ALA A 647 5.58 1.02 -11.43
N GLN A 648 6.02 1.36 -10.21
CA GLN A 648 5.74 0.64 -8.97
C GLN A 648 4.25 0.65 -8.61
N LEU A 649 3.55 1.76 -8.84
CA LEU A 649 2.09 1.83 -8.75
C LEU A 649 1.37 1.15 -9.92
N GLY A 650 2.09 0.77 -10.98
CA GLY A 650 1.54 0.18 -12.18
C GLY A 650 0.73 1.14 -13.05
N ILE A 651 0.83 2.46 -12.80
CA ILE A 651 0.07 3.52 -13.49
C ILE A 651 0.89 4.23 -14.57
N ARG A 652 2.15 3.86 -14.78
CA ARG A 652 2.96 4.40 -15.89
C ARG A 652 2.31 4.02 -17.22
N THR A 653 2.06 5.03 -18.06
CA THR A 653 1.29 4.82 -19.29
C THR A 653 2.07 4.15 -20.41
N LEU A 654 3.39 4.33 -20.52
CA LEU A 654 4.24 3.56 -21.45
C LEU A 654 5.13 2.59 -20.67
N THR A 655 4.92 1.29 -20.91
CA THR A 655 5.70 0.20 -20.30
C THR A 655 6.36 -0.65 -21.39
N GLU A 656 7.33 -1.47 -21.02
CA GLU A 656 7.96 -2.41 -21.96
C GLU A 656 6.95 -3.40 -22.56
N ALA A 657 5.90 -3.75 -21.81
CA ALA A 657 4.82 -4.62 -22.28
C ALA A 657 3.85 -3.96 -23.25
N THR A 658 3.94 -2.63 -23.45
CA THR A 658 3.04 -1.89 -24.35
C THR A 658 3.22 -2.38 -25.79
N LEU A 659 2.12 -2.74 -26.44
CA LEU A 659 2.14 -3.23 -27.81
C LEU A 659 2.38 -2.09 -28.80
N LEU A 660 3.19 -2.35 -29.83
CA LEU A 660 3.42 -1.38 -30.91
C LEU A 660 2.16 -1.07 -31.70
N SER A 661 1.12 -1.92 -31.64
CA SER A 661 -0.19 -1.66 -32.25
C SER A 661 -1.00 -0.59 -31.51
N ASP A 662 -0.74 -0.41 -30.21
CA ASP A 662 -1.57 0.42 -29.34
C ASP A 662 -1.09 1.89 -29.34
N LEU A 663 0.15 2.12 -29.77
CA LEU A 663 0.74 3.45 -29.93
C LEU A 663 -0.05 4.32 -30.92
N ASN A 664 0.07 5.64 -30.79
CA ASN A 664 -0.57 6.62 -31.66
C ASN A 664 -2.11 6.46 -31.70
N HIS A 665 -2.74 6.19 -30.56
CA HIS A 665 -4.18 5.93 -30.41
C HIS A 665 -4.66 4.73 -31.24
N GLY A 666 -3.90 3.64 -31.24
CA GLY A 666 -4.24 2.40 -31.95
C GLY A 666 -3.94 2.40 -33.45
N LEU A 667 -3.26 3.43 -33.98
CA LEU A 667 -2.74 3.40 -35.36
C LEU A 667 -1.49 2.51 -35.47
N GLY A 668 -0.77 2.37 -34.36
CA GLY A 668 0.42 1.57 -34.21
C GLY A 668 1.67 2.17 -34.87
N VAL A 669 2.71 1.35 -34.99
CA VAL A 669 3.98 1.67 -35.65
C VAL A 669 4.02 1.05 -37.04
N ASN A 670 4.41 1.83 -38.05
CA ASN A 670 4.57 1.31 -39.40
C ASN A 670 5.85 0.46 -39.55
N LEU A 671 5.70 -0.86 -39.39
CA LEU A 671 6.77 -1.84 -39.51
C LEU A 671 7.00 -2.21 -40.98
N VAL A 672 8.11 -1.73 -41.54
CA VAL A 672 8.58 -2.06 -42.90
C VAL A 672 9.86 -2.89 -42.77
N ALA A 673 10.02 -3.92 -43.59
CA ALA A 673 11.23 -4.74 -43.61
C ALA A 673 12.48 -3.91 -43.97
N GLY A 674 13.56 -4.08 -43.19
CA GLY A 674 14.82 -3.34 -43.32
C GLY A 674 14.98 -2.25 -42.25
N THR A 675 15.93 -1.34 -42.45
CA THR A 675 16.26 -0.29 -41.48
C THR A 675 15.10 0.68 -41.25
N ALA A 676 14.48 0.60 -40.07
CA ALA A 676 13.40 1.46 -39.63
C ALA A 676 13.94 2.87 -39.29
N PHE A 677 15.08 2.94 -38.62
CA PHE A 677 15.83 4.16 -38.33
C PHE A 677 17.29 3.83 -38.00
N THR A 678 18.13 4.86 -38.03
CA THR A 678 19.55 4.76 -37.72
C THR A 678 19.85 5.63 -36.50
N ILE A 679 20.44 5.05 -35.45
CA ILE A 679 20.99 5.83 -34.32
C ILE A 679 22.46 6.13 -34.63
N VAL A 680 22.87 7.38 -34.46
CA VAL A 680 24.25 7.84 -34.61
C VAL A 680 24.77 8.15 -33.21
N ARG A 681 25.79 7.40 -32.76
CA ARG A 681 26.49 7.60 -31.49
C ARG A 681 27.39 8.83 -31.52
N ASN A 682 27.80 9.30 -30.34
CA ASN A 682 28.72 10.43 -30.23
C ASN A 682 30.12 10.17 -30.87
N ASP A 683 30.52 8.90 -30.96
CA ASP A 683 31.74 8.42 -31.62
C ASP A 683 31.61 8.27 -33.15
N GLY A 684 30.41 8.56 -33.69
CA GLY A 684 30.08 8.46 -35.11
C GLY A 684 29.66 7.06 -35.58
N THR A 685 29.56 6.08 -34.68
CA THR A 685 29.07 4.74 -35.01
C THR A 685 27.57 4.78 -35.31
N GLU A 686 27.19 4.21 -36.46
CA GLU A 686 25.79 4.09 -36.89
C GLU A 686 25.20 2.72 -36.51
N LEU A 687 24.01 2.72 -35.91
CA LEU A 687 23.21 1.54 -35.57
C LEU A 687 21.95 1.53 -36.45
N ASP A 688 21.91 0.63 -37.42
CA ASP A 688 20.74 0.46 -38.29
C ASP A 688 19.72 -0.49 -37.62
N VAL A 689 18.66 0.09 -37.04
CA VAL A 689 17.66 -0.64 -36.27
C VAL A 689 16.55 -1.17 -37.18
N ASP A 690 16.36 -2.49 -37.21
CA ASP A 690 15.24 -3.18 -37.89
C ASP A 690 14.19 -3.60 -36.87
N LEU A 691 12.92 -3.26 -37.13
CA LEU A 691 11.78 -3.54 -36.25
C LEU A 691 10.75 -4.50 -36.87
N SER A 692 11.06 -5.14 -38.00
CA SER A 692 10.09 -5.97 -38.74
C SER A 692 9.43 -7.09 -37.93
N ASP A 693 10.13 -7.63 -36.94
CA ASP A 693 9.65 -8.68 -36.02
C ASP A 693 9.41 -8.16 -34.58
N ALA A 694 9.32 -6.85 -34.35
CA ALA A 694 9.03 -6.28 -33.04
C ALA A 694 7.51 -6.21 -32.77
N ALA A 695 7.07 -6.56 -31.56
CA ALA A 695 5.67 -6.49 -31.16
C ALA A 695 5.42 -5.50 -30.01
N THR A 696 6.42 -5.27 -29.15
CA THR A 696 6.31 -4.44 -27.94
C THR A 696 7.38 -3.34 -27.89
N ILE A 697 7.21 -2.38 -26.99
CA ILE A 697 8.26 -1.41 -26.65
C ILE A 697 9.51 -2.11 -26.12
N GLY A 698 9.35 -3.14 -25.27
CA GLY A 698 10.45 -3.96 -24.77
C GLY A 698 11.26 -4.60 -25.89
N ASP A 699 10.58 -5.08 -26.96
CA ASP A 699 11.29 -5.54 -28.16
C ASP A 699 12.12 -4.39 -28.76
N VAL A 700 11.54 -3.21 -28.98
CA VAL A 700 12.27 -2.05 -29.55
C VAL A 700 13.51 -1.70 -28.74
N LEU A 701 13.40 -1.63 -27.41
CA LEU A 701 14.52 -1.37 -26.51
C LEU A 701 15.60 -2.45 -26.65
N ALA A 702 15.21 -3.72 -26.63
CA ALA A 702 16.13 -4.84 -26.82
C ALA A 702 16.81 -4.80 -28.20
N ARG A 703 16.12 -4.43 -29.29
CA ARG A 703 16.75 -4.29 -30.63
C ARG A 703 17.85 -3.24 -30.65
N ILE A 704 17.73 -2.18 -29.85
CA ILE A 704 18.74 -1.13 -29.75
C ILE A 704 19.90 -1.60 -28.85
N ASN A 705 19.57 -2.07 -27.64
CA ASN A 705 20.55 -2.48 -26.63
C ASN A 705 21.37 -3.70 -27.09
N ASP A 706 20.74 -4.68 -27.72
CA ASP A 706 21.40 -5.91 -28.18
C ASP A 706 21.94 -5.79 -29.62
N HIS A 707 21.92 -4.58 -30.21
CA HIS A 707 22.43 -4.37 -31.55
C HIS A 707 23.92 -4.73 -31.63
N ALA A 708 24.35 -5.38 -32.72
CA ALA A 708 25.71 -5.90 -32.85
C ALA A 708 26.81 -4.81 -32.76
N SER A 709 26.50 -3.60 -33.23
CA SER A 709 27.37 -2.41 -33.12
C SER A 709 27.20 -1.62 -31.80
N ASN A 710 26.57 -2.21 -30.79
CA ASN A 710 26.23 -1.56 -29.52
C ASN A 710 26.64 -2.38 -28.28
N GLN A 711 27.68 -3.22 -28.42
CA GLN A 711 28.13 -4.16 -27.37
C GLN A 711 29.46 -3.75 -26.71
N ASP A 712 29.96 -2.55 -27.03
CA ASP A 712 31.20 -2.01 -26.46
C ASP A 712 30.92 -1.12 -25.23
N ALA A 713 31.99 -0.59 -24.63
CA ALA A 713 31.89 0.26 -23.43
C ALA A 713 31.24 1.62 -23.69
N ALA A 714 31.15 2.03 -24.97
CA ALA A 714 30.58 3.29 -25.43
C ALA A 714 29.14 3.11 -25.97
N ARG A 715 28.49 1.99 -25.63
CA ARG A 715 27.13 1.69 -26.09
C ARG A 715 26.12 2.78 -25.70
N VAL A 716 25.14 2.99 -26.58
CA VAL A 716 23.92 3.74 -26.24
C VAL A 716 22.95 2.80 -25.53
N THR A 717 22.49 3.20 -24.36
CA THR A 717 21.44 2.50 -23.62
C THR A 717 20.09 3.09 -23.98
N ALA A 718 19.23 2.29 -24.61
CA ALA A 718 17.83 2.59 -24.79
C ALA A 718 17.03 2.10 -23.57
N ARG A 719 16.22 2.98 -22.99
CA ARG A 719 15.37 2.68 -21.84
C ARG A 719 14.07 3.47 -21.91
N LEU A 720 13.15 3.20 -21.00
CA LEU A 720 12.03 4.10 -20.74
C LEU A 720 12.55 5.37 -20.05
N ALA A 721 12.04 6.53 -20.43
CA ALA A 721 12.54 7.80 -19.90
C ALA A 721 12.35 7.92 -18.38
N GLU A 722 13.42 8.33 -17.69
CA GLU A 722 13.44 8.60 -16.24
C GLU A 722 12.55 9.79 -15.86
N PHE A 723 12.42 10.79 -16.74
CA PHE A 723 11.53 11.93 -16.53
C PHE A 723 10.47 11.95 -17.63
N GLY A 724 9.20 11.99 -17.26
CA GLY A 724 8.09 11.92 -18.20
C GLY A 724 7.91 10.51 -18.76
N ASN A 725 7.40 10.43 -19.99
CA ASN A 725 6.97 9.20 -20.63
C ASN A 725 7.53 9.14 -22.05
N GLY A 726 7.94 7.96 -22.52
CA GLY A 726 8.64 7.82 -23.81
C GLY A 726 9.88 6.93 -23.73
N ILE A 727 10.58 6.82 -24.86
CA ILE A 727 11.87 6.14 -24.98
C ILE A 727 12.98 7.18 -24.81
N GLU A 728 13.97 6.86 -24.00
CA GLU A 728 15.20 7.64 -23.83
C GLU A 728 16.40 6.84 -24.34
N LEU A 729 17.26 7.52 -25.09
CA LEU A 729 18.55 7.01 -25.53
C LEU A 729 19.64 7.74 -24.77
N VAL A 730 20.43 7.02 -23.99
CA VAL A 730 21.53 7.56 -23.19
C VAL A 730 22.85 7.04 -23.73
N ASP A 731 23.73 7.94 -24.16
CA ASP A 731 25.08 7.61 -24.57
C ASP A 731 26.04 7.88 -23.40
N GLU A 732 26.50 6.83 -22.73
CA GLU A 732 27.46 6.91 -21.62
C GLU A 732 28.92 6.91 -22.09
N ALA A 733 29.17 6.94 -23.40
CA ALA A 733 30.51 6.87 -23.96
C ALA A 733 31.39 8.08 -23.63
N ASP A 734 32.61 7.75 -23.22
CA ASP A 734 33.66 8.68 -22.79
C ASP A 734 34.33 9.48 -23.94
N GLU A 735 34.05 9.17 -25.21
CA GLU A 735 34.73 9.76 -26.38
C GLU A 735 33.77 10.04 -27.56
N GLY A 736 33.40 11.30 -27.76
CA GLY A 736 32.65 11.72 -28.95
C GLY A 736 32.77 13.21 -29.28
N VAL A 737 32.85 13.55 -30.57
CA VAL A 737 32.78 14.93 -31.11
C VAL A 737 31.46 15.20 -31.83
N GLU A 738 30.65 14.17 -32.06
CA GLU A 738 29.35 14.25 -32.71
C GLU A 738 28.21 14.21 -31.66
N GLU A 739 27.04 14.75 -32.01
CA GLU A 739 25.85 14.67 -31.16
C GLU A 739 25.14 13.32 -31.33
N LEU A 740 24.68 12.73 -30.22
CA LEU A 740 23.78 11.57 -30.27
C LEU A 740 22.54 11.95 -31.08
N ALA A 741 22.25 11.20 -32.15
CA ALA A 741 21.18 11.54 -33.07
C ALA A 741 20.39 10.31 -33.55
N VAL A 742 19.12 10.51 -33.85
CA VAL A 742 18.27 9.52 -34.54
C VAL A 742 17.92 10.04 -35.91
N ARG A 743 18.31 9.29 -36.94
CA ARG A 743 17.97 9.55 -38.34
C ARG A 743 16.86 8.62 -38.79
N LYS A 744 15.87 9.20 -39.45
CA LYS A 744 14.74 8.45 -39.99
C LYS A 744 15.19 7.49 -41.11
N GLY A 745 14.74 6.23 -41.05
CA GLY A 745 14.95 5.22 -42.09
C GLY A 745 13.80 5.11 -43.10
N LEU A 746 13.62 3.91 -43.67
CA LEU A 746 12.55 3.62 -44.61
C LEU A 746 11.22 3.41 -43.87
N GLY A 747 10.28 4.34 -43.99
CA GLY A 747 8.94 4.22 -43.38
C GLY A 747 8.57 5.38 -42.46
N GLY A 748 7.73 5.12 -41.46
CA GLY A 748 7.26 6.10 -40.45
C GLY A 748 7.70 5.80 -39.02
N ALA A 749 8.35 4.66 -38.76
CA ALA A 749 8.56 4.12 -37.42
C ALA A 749 9.22 5.07 -36.42
N ALA A 750 10.25 5.84 -36.83
CA ALA A 750 10.89 6.82 -35.96
C ALA A 750 9.93 7.94 -35.48
N TRP A 751 8.95 8.31 -36.31
CA TRP A 751 7.90 9.26 -35.93
C TRP A 751 6.86 8.59 -35.04
N ASP A 752 6.49 7.36 -35.36
CA ASP A 752 5.47 6.60 -34.63
C ASP A 752 5.94 6.21 -33.23
N LEU A 753 7.26 6.11 -33.01
CA LEU A 753 7.91 5.89 -31.71
C LEU A 753 8.29 7.18 -30.97
N GLY A 754 8.07 8.34 -31.57
CA GLY A 754 8.39 9.63 -30.95
C GLY A 754 9.88 10.01 -30.94
N LEU A 755 10.76 9.16 -31.46
CA LEU A 755 12.21 9.40 -31.51
C LEU A 755 12.62 10.53 -32.49
N VAL A 756 11.76 10.82 -33.48
CA VAL A 756 11.96 11.94 -34.41
C VAL A 756 10.66 12.75 -34.48
N PRO A 757 10.72 14.10 -34.45
CA PRO A 757 9.52 14.94 -34.60
C PRO A 757 8.76 14.63 -35.90
N ARG A 758 7.43 14.60 -35.85
CA ARG A 758 6.59 14.31 -37.03
C ARG A 758 6.90 15.27 -38.18
N GLY A 759 7.20 14.69 -39.35
CA GLY A 759 7.60 15.43 -40.56
C GLY A 759 9.09 15.81 -40.63
N GLY A 760 9.86 15.60 -39.56
CA GLY A 760 11.30 15.76 -39.52
C GLY A 760 12.08 14.57 -40.09
N ALA A 761 13.35 14.77 -40.41
CA ALA A 761 14.24 13.72 -40.91
C ALA A 761 15.28 13.23 -39.88
N LEU A 762 15.53 14.02 -38.83
CA LEU A 762 16.50 13.75 -37.78
C LEU A 762 16.04 14.36 -36.45
N SER A 763 16.54 13.81 -35.35
CA SER A 763 16.50 14.37 -34.01
C SER A 763 17.89 14.26 -33.39
N GLU A 764 18.33 15.28 -32.66
CA GLU A 764 19.64 15.38 -32.02
C GLU A 764 19.45 15.56 -30.50
N SER A 765 20.42 15.13 -29.70
CA SER A 765 20.42 15.29 -28.24
C SER A 765 20.34 16.76 -27.86
N ALA A 766 19.40 17.11 -26.98
CA ALA A 766 19.28 18.48 -26.47
C ALA A 766 20.24 18.76 -25.30
N VAL A 767 20.80 17.72 -24.70
CA VAL A 767 21.71 17.80 -23.55
C VAL A 767 23.12 17.42 -24.03
N GLU A 768 24.03 18.40 -24.01
CA GLU A 768 25.46 18.13 -24.18
C GLU A 768 25.99 17.42 -22.92
N ALA A 769 26.84 16.40 -23.12
CA ALA A 769 27.42 15.66 -22.01
C ALA A 769 28.29 16.60 -21.13
N GLN A 770 28.15 16.49 -19.81
CA GLN A 770 28.89 17.28 -18.83
C GLN A 770 29.87 16.40 -18.05
N ASN A 771 31.03 16.95 -17.74
CA ASN A 771 32.05 16.29 -16.92
C ASN A 771 31.66 16.29 -15.43
N ALA A 772 31.83 15.15 -14.77
CA ALA A 772 31.73 15.07 -13.32
C ALA A 772 32.87 15.85 -12.65
N ARG A 773 32.56 16.57 -11.56
CA ARG A 773 33.49 17.43 -10.85
C ARG A 773 33.44 17.24 -9.35
N ALA A 774 34.59 17.26 -8.69
CA ALA A 774 34.71 17.35 -7.24
C ALA A 774 35.47 18.62 -6.87
N ILE A 775 34.94 19.39 -5.92
CA ILE A 775 35.67 20.52 -5.34
C ILE A 775 36.29 20.06 -4.02
N LYS A 776 37.60 20.24 -3.88
CA LYS A 776 38.35 19.94 -2.66
C LYS A 776 38.96 21.23 -2.13
N THR A 777 38.59 21.58 -0.91
CA THR A 777 39.19 22.69 -0.14
C THR A 777 39.80 22.16 1.15
N PHE A 778 40.97 22.67 1.52
CA PHE A 778 41.70 22.22 2.71
C PHE A 778 41.59 23.26 3.83
N PRO A 779 41.24 22.86 5.07
CA PRO A 779 41.14 23.77 6.20
C PRO A 779 42.53 24.21 6.73
N ALA A 780 42.53 25.34 7.46
CA ALA A 780 43.66 26.14 7.92
C ALA A 780 44.92 25.35 8.40
N PRO A 781 46.14 25.93 8.24
CA PRO A 781 46.43 27.28 8.72
C PRO A 781 46.26 28.40 7.70
N ASN A 782 46.22 28.10 6.39
CA ASN A 782 46.25 29.17 5.40
C ASN A 782 44.98 29.36 4.57
N ASP A 783 44.12 28.36 4.33
CA ASP A 783 42.84 28.41 3.56
C ASP A 783 42.87 29.11 2.17
N ALA A 784 43.88 29.91 1.90
CA ALA A 784 44.11 30.75 0.74
C ALA A 784 44.93 29.96 -0.26
N ASP A 785 44.51 30.05 -1.52
CA ASP A 785 45.22 29.47 -2.64
C ASP A 785 45.33 27.92 -2.61
N THR A 786 44.43 27.20 -1.90
CA THR A 786 44.45 25.72 -1.79
C THR A 786 43.29 25.00 -2.49
N GLY A 787 42.30 25.74 -2.99
CA GLY A 787 41.11 25.16 -3.63
C GLY A 787 41.44 24.44 -4.94
N LEU A 788 40.96 23.22 -5.10
CA LEU A 788 41.15 22.39 -6.29
C LEU A 788 39.81 21.91 -6.84
N VAL A 789 39.66 21.95 -8.17
CA VAL A 789 38.56 21.32 -8.89
C VAL A 789 39.10 20.12 -9.65
N PHE A 790 38.67 18.93 -9.27
CA PHE A 790 38.91 17.71 -10.01
C PHE A 790 37.79 17.55 -11.03
N THR A 791 38.15 17.39 -12.30
CA THR A 791 37.22 17.17 -13.41
C THR A 791 37.56 15.84 -14.06
N VAL A 792 36.59 14.93 -14.13
CA VAL A 792 36.72 13.68 -14.91
C VAL A 792 36.68 14.07 -16.38
N LEU A 793 37.73 13.80 -17.15
CA LEU A 793 37.91 14.32 -18.52
C LEU A 793 36.90 13.75 -19.54
N PRO A 794 36.49 12.48 -19.42
CA PRO A 794 35.29 12.02 -20.11
C PRO A 794 34.02 12.72 -19.61
N PRO A 795 33.24 13.38 -20.49
CA PRO A 795 31.93 13.89 -20.12
C PRO A 795 30.93 12.74 -20.03
N GLY A 796 30.10 12.72 -18.98
CA GLY A 796 29.17 11.62 -18.73
C GLY A 796 28.87 11.40 -17.24
N SER A 797 27.84 10.60 -16.97
CA SER A 797 27.47 10.17 -15.61
C SER A 797 28.45 9.16 -15.02
N SER A 798 29.22 8.46 -15.87
CA SER A 798 30.24 7.47 -15.49
C SER A 798 31.28 8.00 -14.52
N GLY A 799 31.52 9.32 -14.52
CA GLY A 799 32.44 10.01 -13.63
C GLY A 799 31.87 10.36 -12.25
N ASN A 800 30.57 10.22 -11.99
CA ASN A 800 29.97 10.59 -10.70
C ASN A 800 30.25 9.56 -9.60
N GLY A 801 30.43 9.99 -8.35
CA GLY A 801 30.66 9.07 -7.24
C GLY A 801 32.11 8.59 -7.12
N ILE A 802 33.06 9.12 -7.90
CA ILE A 802 34.48 8.86 -7.68
C ILE A 802 34.94 9.65 -6.45
N VAL A 803 35.47 8.93 -5.47
CA VAL A 803 35.96 9.48 -4.21
C VAL A 803 37.41 9.94 -4.40
N VAL A 804 37.63 11.25 -4.31
CA VAL A 804 38.95 11.87 -4.29
C VAL A 804 39.49 11.85 -2.86
N GLN A 805 40.41 10.92 -2.62
CA GLN A 805 41.07 10.71 -1.35
C GLN A 805 42.51 11.25 -1.41
N PHE A 806 42.92 11.97 -0.37
CA PHE A 806 44.31 12.36 -0.21
C PHE A 806 44.98 11.48 0.84
N THR A 807 46.23 11.10 0.60
CA THR A 807 47.06 10.35 1.55
C THR A 807 48.42 11.04 1.74
N ASP A 808 49.07 10.75 2.87
CA ASP A 808 50.47 11.06 3.09
C ASP A 808 51.15 9.75 3.49
N SER A 809 51.59 8.99 2.50
CA SER A 809 52.25 7.69 2.71
C SER A 809 53.72 7.83 3.13
N GLY A 810 54.29 9.05 3.08
CA GLY A 810 55.71 9.31 3.22
C GLY A 810 56.57 8.89 2.00
N ALA A 811 55.96 8.45 0.89
CA ALA A 811 56.66 8.05 -0.33
C ALA A 811 56.95 9.22 -1.29
N VAL A 812 56.22 10.33 -1.15
CA VAL A 812 56.35 11.56 -1.94
C VAL A 812 57.09 12.61 -1.10
N SER A 813 57.91 13.46 -1.72
CA SER A 813 58.68 14.49 -0.99
C SER A 813 58.80 15.78 -1.79
N GLY A 814 58.63 16.92 -1.11
CA GLY A 814 58.65 18.24 -1.73
C GLY A 814 57.31 18.65 -2.36
N ASP A 815 57.34 19.66 -3.23
CA ASP A 815 56.13 20.19 -3.89
C ASP A 815 55.74 19.33 -5.11
N THR A 816 55.36 18.08 -4.86
CA THR A 816 54.97 17.10 -5.86
C THR A 816 53.84 16.23 -5.32
N ALA A 817 52.97 15.76 -6.20
CA ALA A 817 51.95 14.76 -5.88
C ALA A 817 52.05 13.57 -6.84
N VAL A 818 51.59 12.40 -6.40
CA VAL A 818 51.42 11.21 -7.24
C VAL A 818 49.97 10.75 -7.09
N TYR A 819 49.33 10.36 -8.19
CA TYR A 819 47.96 9.87 -8.15
C TYR A 819 47.86 8.42 -8.65
N ALA A 820 46.84 7.73 -8.16
CA ALA A 820 46.43 6.41 -8.64
C ALA A 820 44.90 6.33 -8.60
N TYR A 821 44.28 5.89 -9.69
CA TYR A 821 42.85 5.66 -9.76
C TYR A 821 42.55 4.16 -9.71
N ASP A 822 41.74 3.75 -8.74
CA ASP A 822 41.17 2.40 -8.65
C ASP A 822 39.76 2.42 -9.22
N ALA A 823 39.63 1.96 -10.47
CA ALA A 823 38.35 1.94 -11.18
C ALA A 823 37.31 0.98 -10.57
N LEU A 824 37.73 -0.07 -9.86
CA LEU A 824 36.80 -1.05 -9.25
C LEU A 824 36.15 -0.47 -8.00
N ASN A 825 36.95 0.21 -7.18
CA ASN A 825 36.48 0.82 -5.92
C ASN A 825 36.04 2.28 -6.10
N ARG A 826 36.21 2.86 -7.30
CA ARG A 826 35.92 4.26 -7.63
C ARG A 826 36.62 5.25 -6.71
N VAL A 827 37.89 5.01 -6.40
CA VAL A 827 38.71 5.88 -5.53
C VAL A 827 39.90 6.43 -6.32
N LEU A 828 39.98 7.76 -6.41
CA LEU A 828 41.17 8.48 -6.87
C LEU A 828 42.01 8.86 -5.65
N THR A 829 43.13 8.17 -5.46
CA THR A 829 44.08 8.46 -4.39
C THR A 829 45.14 9.42 -4.87
N VAL A 830 45.28 10.58 -4.20
CA VAL A 830 46.33 11.58 -4.43
C VAL A 830 47.28 11.58 -3.23
N ASP A 831 48.46 11.01 -3.41
CA ASP A 831 49.49 10.96 -2.38
C ASP A 831 50.35 12.23 -2.42
N ILE A 832 50.47 12.89 -1.28
CA ILE A 832 51.14 14.19 -1.11
C ILE A 832 52.15 14.15 0.04
N ASP A 833 53.08 15.10 0.05
CA ASP A 833 53.87 15.45 1.24
C ASP A 833 53.13 16.58 1.98
N SER A 834 52.46 16.28 3.08
CA SER A 834 51.64 17.26 3.81
C SER A 834 52.44 18.45 4.35
N ALA A 835 53.77 18.33 4.44
CA ALA A 835 54.65 19.40 4.87
C ALA A 835 55.16 20.29 3.72
N ALA A 836 54.98 19.89 2.46
CA ALA A 836 55.59 20.60 1.31
C ALA A 836 54.72 20.75 0.04
N THR A 837 53.69 19.93 -0.16
CA THR A 837 52.88 19.95 -1.39
C THR A 837 51.87 21.11 -1.41
N THR A 838 51.91 21.89 -2.49
CA THR A 838 50.97 23.00 -2.77
C THR A 838 49.86 22.56 -3.72
N ALA A 839 48.80 23.37 -3.85
CA ALA A 839 47.76 23.14 -4.87
C ALA A 839 48.34 23.12 -6.30
N ASN A 840 49.31 23.98 -6.60
CA ASN A 840 50.05 23.95 -7.87
C ASN A 840 50.84 22.64 -8.07
N GLY A 841 51.40 22.08 -7.00
CA GLY A 841 52.06 20.77 -7.03
C GLY A 841 51.11 19.63 -7.44
N VAL A 842 49.85 19.70 -7.00
CA VAL A 842 48.81 18.74 -7.41
C VAL A 842 48.37 18.98 -8.85
N VAL A 843 48.04 20.22 -9.24
CA VAL A 843 47.67 20.58 -10.62
C VAL A 843 48.75 20.09 -11.61
N ALA A 844 50.02 20.29 -11.29
CA ALA A 844 51.13 19.86 -12.13
C ALA A 844 51.18 18.33 -12.32
N ALA A 845 50.84 17.55 -11.29
CA ALA A 845 50.83 16.09 -11.36
C ALA A 845 49.78 15.54 -12.34
N PHE A 846 48.66 16.24 -12.53
CA PHE A 846 47.58 15.85 -13.43
C PHE A 846 47.73 16.40 -14.86
N SER A 847 48.75 17.22 -15.15
CA SER A 847 48.91 17.89 -16.45
C SER A 847 49.05 16.97 -17.68
N ALA A 848 49.42 15.70 -17.48
CA ALA A 848 49.54 14.68 -18.53
C ALA A 848 48.47 13.57 -18.43
N SER A 849 47.49 13.72 -17.53
CA SER A 849 46.42 12.75 -17.34
C SER A 849 45.40 12.82 -18.48
N THR A 850 44.90 11.65 -18.91
CA THR A 850 43.79 11.54 -19.87
C THR A 850 42.45 11.25 -19.19
N GLU A 851 42.46 10.93 -17.89
CA GLU A 851 41.27 10.54 -17.13
C GLU A 851 40.74 11.67 -16.22
N PHE A 852 41.63 12.50 -15.68
CA PHE A 852 41.30 13.56 -14.73
C PHE A 852 42.08 14.84 -15.06
N ALA A 853 41.38 15.97 -15.13
CA ALA A 853 41.97 17.30 -15.08
C ALA A 853 41.82 17.88 -13.69
N VAL A 854 42.82 18.63 -13.23
CA VAL A 854 42.78 19.33 -11.95
C VAL A 854 43.12 20.78 -12.18
N ASP A 855 42.21 21.67 -11.81
CA ASP A 855 42.35 23.12 -11.90
C ASP A 855 42.23 23.76 -10.51
N LEU A 856 42.62 25.03 -10.39
CA LEU A 856 42.41 25.80 -9.16
C LEU A 856 40.93 26.21 -9.04
N ASP A 857 40.34 25.99 -7.86
CA ASP A 857 39.00 26.48 -7.55
C ASP A 857 39.03 27.96 -7.20
N MET A 858 38.42 28.80 -8.04
CA MET A 858 38.30 30.24 -7.83
C MET A 858 36.92 30.66 -7.30
N SER A 859 36.01 29.71 -7.08
CA SER A 859 34.61 30.01 -6.70
C SER A 859 34.50 30.57 -5.28
N THR A 860 35.36 30.11 -4.39
CA THR A 860 35.44 30.51 -2.98
C THR A 860 36.56 31.52 -2.71
N ASP A 861 37.66 31.43 -3.45
CA ASP A 861 38.79 32.35 -3.41
C ASP A 861 39.16 32.86 -4.83
N PRO A 862 38.63 34.03 -5.24
CA PRO A 862 38.89 34.58 -6.57
C PRO A 862 40.36 34.98 -6.82
N ALA A 863 41.21 35.02 -5.78
CA ALA A 863 42.63 35.31 -5.90
C ALA A 863 43.51 34.04 -5.96
N ASN A 864 42.91 32.85 -5.86
CA ASN A 864 43.59 31.56 -5.79
C ASN A 864 44.68 31.43 -6.86
N ASP A 865 45.95 31.50 -6.43
CA ASP A 865 47.12 31.34 -7.28
C ASP A 865 47.84 29.98 -7.12
N GLY A 866 47.24 29.08 -6.33
CA GLY A 866 47.69 27.72 -6.10
C GLY A 866 48.94 27.58 -5.22
N THR A 867 49.46 28.67 -4.63
CA THR A 867 50.67 28.62 -3.79
C THR A 867 50.42 28.13 -2.36
N GLY A 868 49.16 27.89 -2.00
CA GLY A 868 48.76 27.40 -0.69
C GLY A 868 49.22 25.95 -0.43
N LEU A 869 49.74 25.70 0.78
CA LEU A 869 50.16 24.37 1.25
C LEU A 869 48.94 23.54 1.67
N LEU A 870 48.87 22.27 1.26
CA LEU A 870 47.70 21.41 1.51
C LEU A 870 47.61 20.85 2.95
N GLY A 871 48.69 20.90 3.73
CA GLY A 871 48.71 20.84 5.21
C GLY A 871 48.16 19.57 5.90
N GLY A 872 47.54 18.65 5.17
CA GLY A 872 46.87 17.44 5.65
C GLY A 872 46.03 16.77 4.54
N THR A 873 45.35 15.67 4.85
CA THR A 873 44.58 14.90 3.86
C THR A 873 43.12 15.39 3.72
N GLY A 874 42.55 15.98 4.77
CA GLY A 874 41.18 16.50 4.78
C GLY A 874 40.09 15.43 4.54
N PRO A 875 38.80 15.80 4.58
CA PRO A 875 37.70 14.89 4.28
C PRO A 875 37.65 14.56 2.78
N ASN A 876 37.26 13.35 2.40
CA ASN A 876 37.14 12.97 0.99
C ASN A 876 36.17 13.90 0.23
N ALA A 877 36.46 14.16 -1.04
CA ALA A 877 35.53 14.83 -1.94
C ALA A 877 34.99 13.81 -2.93
N THR A 878 33.74 13.97 -3.37
CA THR A 878 33.13 13.07 -4.34
C THR A 878 32.81 13.86 -5.60
N THR A 879 33.07 13.26 -6.75
CA THR A 879 32.74 13.85 -8.06
C THR A 879 31.24 13.78 -8.32
N GLU A 880 30.65 14.87 -8.78
CA GLU A 880 29.21 15.00 -9.04
C GLU A 880 28.96 15.91 -10.27
N GLY A 881 27.72 15.94 -10.77
CA GLY A 881 27.33 16.84 -11.86
C GLY A 881 27.72 16.39 -13.28
N GLY A 882 28.27 15.18 -13.44
CA GLY A 882 28.45 14.55 -14.74
C GLY A 882 27.11 14.12 -15.32
N VAL A 883 26.86 14.45 -16.59
CA VAL A 883 25.59 14.17 -17.29
C VAL A 883 25.93 13.55 -18.64
N ALA A 884 25.32 12.41 -18.97
CA ALA A 884 25.47 11.77 -20.27
C ALA A 884 24.71 12.53 -21.38
N ALA A 885 25.09 12.33 -22.64
CA ALA A 885 24.26 12.80 -23.75
C ALA A 885 22.97 11.98 -23.78
N SER A 886 21.81 12.64 -23.73
CA SER A 886 20.51 11.98 -23.70
C SER A 886 19.57 12.56 -24.76
N LEU A 887 18.99 11.67 -25.56
CA LEU A 887 17.92 11.98 -26.50
C LEU A 887 16.64 11.33 -26.01
N GLN A 888 15.71 12.17 -25.56
CA GLN A 888 14.38 11.75 -25.14
C GLN A 888 13.39 11.87 -26.31
N GLY A 889 12.72 10.75 -26.63
CA GLY A 889 11.61 10.72 -27.56
C GLY A 889 10.34 11.33 -26.98
N ALA A 890 9.47 11.84 -27.87
CA ALA A 890 8.15 12.30 -27.49
C ALA A 890 7.27 11.13 -27.02
N ASP A 891 6.32 11.41 -26.12
CA ASP A 891 5.32 10.44 -25.74
C ASP A 891 4.36 10.14 -26.90
N VAL A 892 4.19 8.85 -27.21
CA VAL A 892 3.34 8.35 -28.28
C VAL A 892 2.25 7.39 -27.79
N HIS A 893 2.21 7.10 -26.48
CA HIS A 893 1.17 6.27 -25.86
C HIS A 893 0.33 7.12 -24.89
N THR A 894 -0.39 8.07 -25.48
CA THR A 894 -1.28 8.97 -24.74
C THR A 894 -2.72 8.48 -24.78
N TYR A 895 -3.42 8.71 -23.67
CA TYR A 895 -4.83 8.45 -23.50
C TYR A 895 -5.64 9.72 -23.77
N GLU A 896 -6.89 9.55 -24.17
CA GLU A 896 -7.81 10.67 -24.41
C GLU A 896 -9.19 10.38 -23.81
N VAL A 897 -9.95 11.44 -23.55
CA VAL A 897 -11.34 11.35 -23.11
C VAL A 897 -12.20 10.70 -24.19
N GLU A 898 -12.86 9.59 -23.87
CA GLU A 898 -13.81 8.95 -24.77
C GLU A 898 -15.15 9.67 -24.65
N GLY A 899 -15.35 10.73 -25.43
CA GLY A 899 -16.62 11.45 -25.39
C GLY A 899 -16.77 12.64 -26.32
N VAL A 900 -17.99 13.17 -26.30
CA VAL A 900 -18.53 14.15 -27.21
C VAL A 900 -17.65 15.41 -27.29
N PHE A 901 -17.22 15.94 -26.14
CA PHE A 901 -16.40 17.14 -26.13
C PHE A 901 -15.01 16.88 -26.72
N ASN A 902 -14.39 15.75 -26.37
CA ASN A 902 -13.08 15.37 -26.91
C ASN A 902 -13.13 15.18 -28.42
N THR A 903 -14.10 14.39 -28.90
CA THR A 903 -14.32 14.12 -30.32
C THR A 903 -14.45 15.41 -31.12
N LEU A 904 -15.26 16.37 -30.65
CA LEU A 904 -15.50 17.63 -31.36
C LEU A 904 -14.29 18.57 -31.34
N ILE A 905 -13.55 18.64 -30.23
CA ILE A 905 -12.34 19.45 -30.13
C ILE A 905 -11.26 18.87 -31.05
N LYS A 906 -10.99 17.55 -30.96
CA LYS A 906 -10.03 16.86 -31.83
C LYS A 906 -10.41 16.95 -33.31
N LEU A 907 -11.70 16.88 -33.65
CA LEU A 907 -12.18 17.09 -35.02
C LEU A 907 -11.89 18.51 -35.50
N ALA A 908 -12.13 19.53 -34.67
CA ALA A 908 -11.80 20.90 -35.00
C ALA A 908 -10.29 21.07 -35.22
N ASP A 909 -9.46 20.48 -34.36
CA ASP A 909 -8.00 20.54 -34.44
C ASP A 909 -7.47 19.83 -35.70
N ALA A 910 -8.02 18.65 -36.03
CA ALA A 910 -7.68 17.90 -37.23
C ALA A 910 -8.05 18.65 -38.53
N LEU A 911 -9.18 19.37 -38.53
CA LEU A 911 -9.58 20.22 -39.65
C LEU A 911 -8.70 21.46 -39.79
N GLU A 912 -8.21 22.04 -38.67
CA GLU A 912 -7.25 23.14 -38.68
C GLU A 912 -5.89 22.72 -39.23
N SER A 913 -5.37 21.57 -38.78
CA SER A 913 -4.08 21.02 -39.25
C SER A 913 -4.15 20.38 -40.63
N SER A 914 -5.36 20.20 -41.19
CA SER A 914 -5.61 19.47 -42.44
C SER A 914 -5.11 18.01 -42.39
N ASP A 915 -5.22 17.37 -41.22
CA ASP A 915 -4.87 15.96 -41.00
C ASP A 915 -6.09 15.07 -41.34
N SER A 916 -6.11 14.55 -42.57
CA SER A 916 -7.23 13.73 -43.04
C SER A 916 -7.40 12.42 -42.26
N ALA A 917 -6.31 11.83 -41.75
CA ALA A 917 -6.38 10.59 -40.99
C ALA A 917 -7.07 10.83 -39.64
N GLN A 918 -6.72 11.92 -38.96
CA GLN A 918 -7.37 12.32 -37.71
C GLN A 918 -8.83 12.75 -37.91
N VAL A 919 -9.16 13.39 -39.04
CA VAL A 919 -10.57 13.70 -39.37
C VAL A 919 -11.38 12.41 -39.54
N GLU A 920 -10.86 11.42 -40.26
CA GLU A 920 -11.56 10.13 -40.43
C GLU A 920 -11.74 9.39 -39.09
N ARG A 921 -10.71 9.37 -38.24
CA ARG A 921 -10.76 8.78 -36.89
C ARG A 921 -11.83 9.44 -36.02
N THR A 922 -11.81 10.78 -35.94
CA THR A 922 -12.76 11.54 -35.11
C THR A 922 -14.20 11.50 -35.63
N VAL A 923 -14.42 11.37 -36.94
CA VAL A 923 -15.76 11.10 -37.50
C VAL A 923 -16.26 9.71 -37.10
N GLY A 924 -15.36 8.73 -36.96
CA GLY A 924 -15.65 7.42 -36.36
C GLY A 924 -16.07 7.54 -34.89
N LEU A 925 -15.28 8.23 -34.06
CA LEU A 925 -15.61 8.47 -32.65
C LEU A 925 -16.97 9.19 -32.48
N LEU A 926 -17.32 10.10 -33.39
CA LEU A 926 -18.60 10.80 -33.36
C LEU A 926 -19.81 9.87 -33.59
N LEU A 927 -19.61 8.74 -34.29
CA LEU A 927 -20.63 7.69 -34.40
C LEU A 927 -20.79 6.94 -33.08
N ASP A 928 -19.69 6.60 -32.43
CA ASP A 928 -19.69 5.92 -31.14
C ASP A 928 -20.37 6.81 -30.07
N ASP A 929 -20.12 8.12 -30.09
CA ASP A 929 -20.79 9.11 -29.24
C ASP A 929 -22.32 9.16 -29.48
N LEU A 930 -22.76 9.07 -30.75
CA LEU A 930 -24.18 9.03 -31.09
C LEU A 930 -24.86 7.73 -30.61
N ASP A 931 -24.15 6.60 -30.70
CA ASP A 931 -24.62 5.30 -30.21
C ASP A 931 -24.71 5.29 -28.68
N ARG A 932 -23.72 5.85 -27.98
CA ARG A 932 -23.76 6.06 -26.51
C ARG A 932 -24.97 6.89 -26.09
N LEU A 933 -25.23 8.00 -26.78
CA LEU A 933 -26.42 8.84 -26.51
C LEU A 933 -27.73 8.11 -26.80
N SER A 934 -27.79 7.30 -27.85
CA SER A 934 -28.96 6.47 -28.17
C SER A 934 -29.26 5.46 -27.07
N TYR A 935 -28.22 4.83 -26.52
CA TYR A 935 -28.34 3.93 -25.37
C TYR A 935 -28.82 4.66 -24.12
N ALA A 936 -28.18 5.79 -23.75
CA ALA A 936 -28.58 6.59 -22.60
C ALA A 936 -30.05 7.05 -22.68
N ARG A 937 -30.52 7.49 -23.85
CA ARG A 937 -31.93 7.85 -24.07
C ARG A 937 -32.87 6.66 -23.95
N SER A 938 -32.46 5.49 -24.43
CA SER A 938 -33.24 4.26 -24.32
C SER A 938 -33.41 3.85 -22.85
N GLU A 939 -32.36 3.98 -22.05
CA GLU A 939 -32.40 3.74 -20.60
C GLU A 939 -33.31 4.74 -19.89
N MET A 940 -33.21 6.03 -20.20
CA MET A 940 -34.09 7.06 -19.66
C MET A 940 -35.56 6.79 -19.99
N GLY A 941 -35.85 6.35 -21.21
CA GLY A 941 -37.18 5.93 -21.61
C GLY A 941 -37.69 4.71 -20.84
N ALA A 942 -36.82 3.74 -20.53
CA ALA A 942 -37.17 2.58 -19.71
C ALA A 942 -37.46 2.97 -18.25
N ARG A 943 -36.61 3.81 -17.64
CA ARG A 943 -36.80 4.37 -16.29
C ARG A 943 -38.10 5.19 -16.21
N GLY A 944 -38.39 6.00 -17.23
CA GLY A 944 -39.65 6.75 -17.33
C GLY A 944 -40.89 5.84 -17.31
N ARG A 945 -40.92 4.80 -18.16
CA ARG A 945 -42.03 3.83 -18.18
C ARG A 945 -42.18 3.07 -16.86
N PHE A 946 -41.06 2.75 -16.20
CA PHE A 946 -41.08 2.12 -14.89
C PHE A 946 -41.73 3.02 -13.84
N LEU A 947 -41.32 4.30 -13.78
CA LEU A 947 -41.91 5.27 -12.85
C LEU A 947 -43.40 5.49 -13.14
N ASP A 948 -43.82 5.55 -14.41
CA ASP A 948 -45.24 5.67 -14.76
C ASP A 948 -46.04 4.47 -14.26
N ALA A 949 -45.51 3.25 -14.37
CA ALA A 949 -46.15 2.05 -13.85
C ALA A 949 -46.24 2.04 -12.31
N VAL A 950 -45.15 2.44 -11.61
CA VAL A 950 -45.14 2.57 -10.14
C VAL A 950 -46.13 3.64 -9.68
N LYS A 951 -46.23 4.75 -10.41
CA LYS A 951 -47.18 5.84 -10.13
C LYS A 951 -48.62 5.35 -10.17
N VAL A 952 -49.01 4.71 -11.26
CA VAL A 952 -50.38 4.20 -11.45
C VAL A 952 -50.71 3.19 -10.35
N ARG A 953 -49.80 2.26 -10.05
CA ARG A 953 -49.99 1.30 -8.95
C ARG A 953 -50.15 1.99 -7.60
N MET A 954 -49.28 2.95 -7.28
CA MET A 954 -49.34 3.67 -6.00
C MET A 954 -50.62 4.49 -5.86
N GLU A 955 -51.09 5.13 -6.94
CA GLU A 955 -52.38 5.84 -6.96
C GLU A 955 -53.54 4.88 -6.66
N ASP A 956 -53.57 3.69 -7.28
CA ASP A 956 -54.57 2.65 -7.02
C ASP A 956 -54.53 2.15 -5.56
N GLU A 957 -53.34 1.87 -5.04
CA GLU A 957 -53.16 1.42 -3.66
C GLU A 957 -53.51 2.51 -2.64
N MET A 958 -53.26 3.78 -2.94
CA MET A 958 -53.71 4.89 -2.11
C MET A 958 -55.23 5.01 -2.10
N VAL A 959 -55.91 4.81 -3.24
CA VAL A 959 -57.37 4.77 -3.29
C VAL A 959 -57.91 3.61 -2.44
N GLN A 960 -57.33 2.42 -2.58
CA GLN A 960 -57.72 1.24 -1.79
C GLN A 960 -57.50 1.45 -0.28
N THR A 961 -56.35 1.99 0.14
CA THR A 961 -56.09 2.26 1.55
C THR A 961 -57.02 3.35 2.10
N ARG A 962 -57.37 4.37 1.30
CA ARG A 962 -58.39 5.37 1.70
C ARG A 962 -59.77 4.73 1.87
N GLU A 963 -60.16 3.81 0.99
CA GLU A 963 -61.41 3.06 1.11
C GLU A 963 -61.42 2.18 2.38
N LEU A 964 -60.32 1.46 2.66
CA LEU A 964 -60.19 0.66 3.89
C LEU A 964 -60.21 1.53 5.15
N LEU A 965 -59.56 2.69 5.12
CA LEU A 965 -59.58 3.66 6.22
C LEU A 965 -60.99 4.21 6.44
N SER A 966 -61.70 4.57 5.36
CA SER A 966 -63.09 5.01 5.38
C SER A 966 -63.99 3.94 6.02
N ASN A 967 -63.85 2.67 5.63
CA ASN A 967 -64.59 1.56 6.24
C ASN A 967 -64.33 1.40 7.74
N GLU A 968 -63.13 1.73 8.22
CA GLU A 968 -62.77 1.61 9.63
C GLU A 968 -63.23 2.83 10.45
N VAL A 969 -63.11 4.04 9.91
CA VAL A 969 -63.26 5.31 10.65
C VAL A 969 -64.58 6.01 10.40
N ASP A 970 -65.20 5.84 9.24
CA ASP A 970 -66.42 6.57 8.88
C ASP A 970 -67.66 5.93 9.50
N ALA A 971 -68.62 6.78 9.87
CA ALA A 971 -69.90 6.35 10.40
C ALA A 971 -70.85 5.98 9.25
N ASP A 972 -71.41 4.77 9.28
CA ASP A 972 -72.57 4.46 8.44
C ASP A 972 -73.74 5.34 8.90
N ALA A 973 -74.07 6.35 8.10
CA ALA A 973 -75.10 7.32 8.44
C ALA A 973 -76.47 6.64 8.66
N VAL A 974 -76.80 5.59 7.91
CA VAL A 974 -78.09 4.89 8.03
C VAL A 974 -78.15 4.12 9.35
N ALA A 975 -77.10 3.36 9.67
CA ALA A 975 -77.01 2.64 10.93
C ALA A 975 -76.92 3.59 12.13
N THR A 976 -76.18 4.69 12.01
CA THR A 976 -75.98 5.70 13.07
C THR A 976 -77.27 6.47 13.35
N ILE A 977 -78.03 6.85 12.31
CA ILE A 977 -79.37 7.46 12.47
C ILE A 977 -80.32 6.46 13.12
N SER A 978 -80.31 5.19 12.70
CA SER A 978 -81.12 4.14 13.32
C SER A 978 -80.77 3.97 14.80
N GLU A 979 -79.48 3.90 15.15
CA GLU A 979 -79.03 3.82 16.55
C GLU A 979 -79.45 5.07 17.34
N LEU A 980 -79.32 6.27 16.77
CA LEU A 980 -79.76 7.52 17.39
C LEU A 980 -81.25 7.47 17.74
N THR A 981 -82.08 7.04 16.79
CA THR A 981 -83.53 6.92 17.03
C THR A 981 -83.86 5.88 18.10
N GLN A 982 -83.15 4.75 18.13
CA GLN A 982 -83.30 3.73 19.17
C GLN A 982 -82.88 4.24 20.55
N LYS A 983 -81.76 4.97 20.64
CA LYS A 983 -81.27 5.57 21.89
C LYS A 983 -82.20 6.67 22.39
N GLN A 984 -82.75 7.49 21.49
CA GLN A 984 -83.78 8.48 21.82
C GLN A 984 -85.07 7.81 22.33
N ALA A 985 -85.52 6.74 21.70
CA ALA A 985 -86.68 5.97 22.16
C ALA A 985 -86.44 5.32 23.52
N ALA A 986 -85.26 4.72 23.74
CA ALA A 986 -84.87 4.15 25.03
C ALA A 986 -84.78 5.22 26.13
N PHE A 987 -84.24 6.40 25.82
CA PHE A 987 -84.20 7.54 26.72
C PHE A 987 -85.59 8.03 27.11
N GLN A 988 -86.52 8.14 26.15
CA GLN A 988 -87.92 8.48 26.40
C GLN A 988 -88.62 7.41 27.25
N ALA A 989 -88.38 6.12 26.99
CA ALA A 989 -88.92 5.02 27.80
C ALA A 989 -88.37 5.04 29.23
N ALA A 990 -87.07 5.32 29.40
CA ALA A 990 -86.44 5.49 30.72
C ALA A 990 -87.05 6.68 31.48
N LEU A 991 -87.32 7.81 30.80
CA LEU A 991 -88.03 8.94 31.39
C LEU A 991 -89.45 8.58 31.85
N GLN A 992 -90.19 7.80 31.05
CA GLN A 992 -91.53 7.33 31.42
C GLN A 992 -91.52 6.36 32.60
N LEU A 993 -90.54 5.46 32.66
CA LEU A 993 -90.34 4.56 33.80
C LEU A 993 -89.97 5.33 35.07
N ILE A 994 -89.05 6.29 34.96
CA ILE A 994 -88.70 7.20 36.03
C ILE A 994 -89.93 7.96 36.53
N ALA A 995 -90.75 8.49 35.61
CA ALA A 995 -92.00 9.17 35.95
C ALA A 995 -93.01 8.25 36.68
N ARG A 996 -93.12 6.97 36.27
CA ARG A 996 -93.98 5.98 36.95
C ARG A 996 -93.48 5.59 38.33
N VAL A 997 -92.17 5.37 38.49
CA VAL A 997 -91.55 5.04 39.80
C VAL A 997 -91.69 6.23 40.75
N PHE A 998 -91.55 7.47 40.26
CA PHE A 998 -91.77 8.68 41.06
C PHE A 998 -93.24 8.96 41.40
N GLN A 999 -94.21 8.33 40.74
CA GLN A 999 -95.64 8.48 41.04
C GLN A 999 -96.17 7.51 42.10
N MET A 1000 -95.45 6.44 42.47
CA MET A 1000 -95.82 5.57 43.58
C MET A 1000 -95.43 6.22 44.91
N SER A 1001 -96.31 7.03 45.49
CA SER A 1001 -96.13 7.55 46.85
C SER A 1001 -96.64 6.54 47.89
N LEU A 1002 -96.11 6.60 49.11
CA LEU A 1002 -96.39 5.74 50.29
C LEU A 1002 -97.90 5.59 50.64
N LEU A 1003 -98.79 6.36 49.99
CA LEU A 1003 -100.24 6.31 50.20
C LEU A 1003 -100.94 5.11 49.52
N ASP A 1004 -100.30 4.44 48.55
CA ASP A 1004 -100.86 3.27 47.84
C ASP A 1004 -100.35 1.91 48.38
N PHE A 1005 -99.53 1.91 49.44
CA PHE A 1005 -98.95 0.68 50.05
C PHE A 1005 -99.53 0.32 51.44
N ILE A 1006 -100.42 1.14 52.01
CA ILE A 1006 -101.24 0.79 53.18
C ILE A 1006 -102.67 0.54 52.69
#